data_AF-A0A1I4J5N3-F1
#
_entry.id   AF-A0A1I4J5N3-F1
#
_cell.length_a   1.000
_cell.length_b   1.000
_cell.length_c   1.000
_cell.angle_alpha   90.00
_cell.angle_beta   90.00
_cell.angle_gamma   90.00
#
_symmetry.space_group_name_H-M   'P 1'
#
loop_
_entity.id
_entity.type
_entity.pdbx_description
1 polymer ?
#
loop_
_entity_poly.entity_id
_entity_poly.type
_entity_poly.pdbx_seq_one_letter_code
_entity_poly.pdbx_strand_id
1 'polypeptide(L)'
;MERATIDLFERSTLRDEHFHRYALASMLAEGKVVDCACGIGYGSTLLGKGKAVISYLGMDPSEEAVQYATENYARPGFTFTVGTLEDNSCEAASIDTFITLETLEHTHDPEICIRNVSHALKAEGLLIGSVPSADYEELCERVYGPNPFHLHRFTHKGLEDLLGRYFDSARMFSAEFTVGTLFRPLDLKTSDSSAGQIILRDNHLNKIAGSLFFIAGGKARVGSALNKLGLMQKFLQSIPKIVLDQEEVEPVRISFQRAENMIRQRDEAIAAQAKLLEERWAVMQSMEEQIYQRDEAIAAQAQMLEARWAVMQSMEEQIRRRDETVALQVRGIKGFKNVLNAVSKKIGPEVFLKILQNKQPPSTPFLDMAFSLYLFIARLYHAALKASAQDLFFFSREGQPLKEMFDLYQSYKDNAVTIRTHYLQVSRRSTFLISLGPLSQERFNVLFRQYRRIALVDFLKSLALEEHTLSLAKALGVDARVFETVKEDLPSDPLFQNLLKLKIFQQIYEEERIARSTAFERYLASLAGGSIPEVLHVVDVGWKGSIQDNLFNWLSHLYGEKVRIEGYYLGLVASGDLTTRNAKTGLLFSNVSQLTPGFSVFNENRSLFEIILHADHGSAQRYVLDANGNAQIVQDEFKEKKMIEEKVWPVSQPIFDYFGQIAAALANTPPADNDLLNLTLKRHSHMVFHPSQEEIDWIFSVYHVENFGVFEESRFDNANRRASRLSQVMFTWHLLHRRRPSELGSWPWLTIKTRALPGLDMLYSLFRRWQRR
;
A
#
# COMPACT_ATOMS: atom_id res chain seq x y z
N MET A 1 26.90 12.15 -11.21
CA MET A 1 27.74 10.96 -10.93
C MET A 1 28.31 10.54 -12.29
N GLU A 2 29.53 10.97 -12.62
CA GLU A 2 30.21 10.73 -13.92
C GLU A 2 31.40 9.77 -13.77
N ARG A 3 31.30 8.81 -12.85
CA ARG A 3 32.24 7.69 -12.81
C ARG A 3 31.73 6.64 -13.78
N ALA A 4 32.41 6.37 -14.88
CA ALA A 4 32.00 5.33 -15.84
C ALA A 4 32.05 3.93 -15.19
N THR A 5 31.07 3.59 -14.35
CA THR A 5 30.87 2.27 -13.77
C THR A 5 30.07 1.38 -14.73
N ILE A 6 30.08 0.07 -14.48
CA ILE A 6 29.29 -0.90 -15.25
C ILE A 6 27.80 -0.51 -15.29
N ASP A 7 27.26 0.08 -14.21
CA ASP A 7 25.87 0.58 -14.13
C ASP A 7 25.59 1.79 -15.03
N LEU A 8 26.59 2.61 -15.36
CA LEU A 8 26.43 3.78 -16.23
C LEU A 8 26.36 3.41 -17.72
N PHE A 9 26.76 2.20 -18.09
CA PHE A 9 26.61 1.68 -19.46
C PHE A 9 25.15 1.40 -19.87
N GLU A 10 24.22 1.38 -18.91
CA GLU A 10 22.78 1.25 -19.16
C GLU A 10 22.12 2.58 -19.57
N ARG A 11 22.75 3.74 -19.30
CA ARG A 11 22.26 5.05 -19.74
C ARG A 11 22.91 5.42 -21.07
N SER A 12 22.20 5.23 -22.18
CA SER A 12 22.72 5.38 -23.55
C SER A 12 23.36 6.75 -23.85
N THR A 13 23.00 7.79 -23.11
CA THR A 13 23.23 9.19 -23.46
C THR A 13 24.54 9.77 -22.94
N LEU A 14 24.90 9.49 -21.69
CA LEU A 14 26.19 9.90 -21.10
C LEU A 14 27.36 9.18 -21.79
N ARG A 15 27.14 7.92 -22.16
CA ARG A 15 28.06 7.12 -22.95
C ARG A 15 28.42 7.79 -24.29
N ASP A 16 27.44 8.39 -24.96
CA ASP A 16 27.64 9.02 -26.27
C ASP A 16 28.47 10.31 -26.16
N GLU A 17 28.30 11.10 -25.10
CA GLU A 17 29.11 12.31 -24.87
C GLU A 17 30.58 11.96 -24.59
N HIS A 18 30.85 11.00 -23.70
CA HIS A 18 32.24 10.56 -23.49
C HIS A 18 32.85 9.94 -24.75
N PHE A 19 32.06 9.17 -25.53
CA PHE A 19 32.50 8.64 -26.81
C PHE A 19 32.93 9.75 -27.78
N HIS A 20 32.17 10.85 -27.88
CA HIS A 20 32.51 11.98 -28.74
C HIS A 20 33.80 12.68 -28.30
N ARG A 21 34.02 12.87 -26.99
CA ARG A 21 35.26 13.45 -26.46
C ARG A 21 36.48 12.58 -26.83
N TYR A 22 36.38 11.26 -26.66
CA TYR A 22 37.44 10.33 -27.07
C TYR A 22 37.64 10.25 -28.59
N ALA A 23 36.56 10.34 -29.37
CA ALA A 23 36.65 10.38 -30.83
C ALA A 23 37.44 11.61 -31.29
N LEU A 24 37.18 12.78 -30.71
CA LEU A 24 37.91 14.00 -31.00
C LEU A 24 39.36 13.92 -30.52
N ALA A 25 39.60 13.42 -29.30
CA ALA A 25 40.96 13.19 -28.80
C ALA A 25 41.76 12.24 -29.71
N SER A 26 41.13 11.20 -30.26
CA SER A 26 41.75 10.25 -31.19
C SER A 26 42.20 10.85 -32.51
N MET A 27 41.61 11.97 -32.95
CA MET A 27 42.06 12.69 -34.14
C MET A 27 43.38 13.44 -33.92
N LEU A 28 43.71 13.71 -32.65
CA LEU A 28 44.81 14.58 -32.23
C LEU A 28 45.97 13.81 -31.58
N ALA A 29 45.66 12.72 -30.88
CA ALA A 29 46.62 11.95 -30.11
C ALA A 29 47.67 11.25 -30.99
N GLU A 30 48.93 11.33 -30.58
CA GLU A 30 50.04 10.61 -31.21
C GLU A 30 51.19 10.35 -30.22
N GLY A 31 52.11 9.47 -30.61
CA GLY A 31 53.28 9.10 -29.83
C GLY A 31 52.94 8.26 -28.60
N LYS A 32 53.66 8.48 -27.49
CA LYS A 32 53.36 7.92 -26.18
C LYS A 32 52.24 8.72 -25.53
N VAL A 33 51.10 8.07 -25.29
CA VAL A 33 49.87 8.67 -24.79
C VAL A 33 49.63 8.27 -23.33
N VAL A 34 49.30 9.24 -22.48
CA VAL A 34 48.74 9.00 -21.14
C VAL A 34 47.30 9.48 -21.13
N ASP A 35 46.38 8.68 -20.59
CA ASP A 35 44.97 9.02 -20.38
C ASP A 35 44.65 8.90 -18.89
N CYS A 36 44.50 10.03 -18.21
CA CYS A 36 44.28 10.10 -16.77
C CYS A 36 42.79 10.35 -16.48
N ALA A 37 42.23 9.52 -15.59
CA ALA A 37 40.81 9.21 -15.46
C ALA A 37 40.22 8.40 -16.63
N CYS A 38 40.94 7.34 -17.04
CA CYS A 38 40.52 6.49 -18.15
C CYS A 38 39.28 5.62 -17.86
N GLY A 39 38.81 5.58 -16.61
CA GLY A 39 37.71 4.73 -16.16
C GLY A 39 37.96 3.26 -16.49
N ILE A 40 36.94 2.60 -17.04
CA ILE A 40 37.02 1.20 -17.47
C ILE A 40 37.84 0.95 -18.75
N GLY A 41 38.51 1.98 -19.29
CA GLY A 41 39.56 1.83 -20.31
C GLY A 41 39.09 1.72 -21.78
N TYR A 42 37.79 1.85 -22.08
CA TYR A 42 37.28 1.71 -23.45
C TYR A 42 37.85 2.77 -24.43
N GLY A 43 38.23 3.96 -23.95
CA GLY A 43 38.85 5.03 -24.73
C GLY A 43 40.14 4.59 -25.43
N SER A 44 40.87 3.64 -24.83
CA SER A 44 42.07 3.02 -25.40
C SER A 44 41.82 2.34 -26.77
N THR A 45 40.59 1.90 -27.03
CA THR A 45 40.20 1.29 -28.30
C THR A 45 40.02 2.37 -29.38
N LEU A 46 39.47 3.53 -29.03
CA LEU A 46 39.30 4.65 -29.95
C LEU A 46 40.64 5.29 -30.30
N LEU A 47 41.44 5.59 -29.27
CA LEU A 47 42.78 6.17 -29.42
C LEU A 47 43.72 5.23 -30.18
N GLY A 48 43.62 3.92 -29.95
CA GLY A 48 44.45 2.91 -30.60
C GLY A 48 44.12 2.60 -32.07
N LYS A 49 43.05 3.15 -32.65
CA LYS A 49 42.72 2.94 -34.07
C LYS A 49 43.67 3.68 -35.02
N GLY A 50 44.30 4.77 -34.56
CA GLY A 50 45.24 5.54 -35.36
C GLY A 50 46.65 4.94 -35.32
N LYS A 51 47.35 4.90 -36.47
CA LYS A 51 48.78 4.51 -36.53
C LYS A 51 49.73 5.50 -35.86
N ALA A 52 49.22 6.64 -35.38
CA ALA A 52 49.99 7.70 -34.78
C ALA A 52 50.33 7.43 -33.31
N VAL A 53 49.54 6.59 -32.60
CA VAL A 53 49.78 6.22 -31.20
C VAL A 53 50.74 5.05 -31.13
N ILE A 54 51.87 5.24 -30.45
CA ILE A 54 52.95 4.24 -30.29
C ILE A 54 52.71 3.39 -29.05
N SER A 55 52.31 4.03 -27.95
CA SER A 55 51.96 3.36 -26.71
C SER A 55 50.93 4.19 -25.92
N TYR A 56 50.23 3.52 -25.02
CA TYR A 56 49.14 4.07 -24.24
C TYR A 56 49.23 3.59 -22.79
N LEU A 57 49.08 4.52 -21.86
CA LEU A 57 48.97 4.26 -20.44
C LEU A 57 47.67 4.90 -19.91
N GLY A 58 46.70 4.07 -19.54
CA GLY A 58 45.48 4.50 -18.86
C GLY A 58 45.71 4.55 -17.34
N MET A 59 45.26 5.63 -16.70
CA MET A 59 45.31 5.81 -15.25
C MET A 59 43.92 6.10 -14.70
N ASP A 60 43.53 5.46 -13.61
CA ASP A 60 42.32 5.79 -12.86
C ASP A 60 42.54 5.59 -11.35
N PRO A 61 41.97 6.42 -10.46
CA PRO A 61 42.06 6.21 -9.02
C PRO A 61 41.36 4.93 -8.53
N SER A 62 40.43 4.36 -9.30
CA SER A 62 39.71 3.15 -8.93
C SER A 62 40.49 1.89 -9.33
N GLU A 63 40.95 1.13 -8.33
CA GLU A 63 41.55 -0.20 -8.53
C GLU A 63 40.63 -1.14 -9.34
N GLU A 64 39.33 -1.11 -9.05
CA GLU A 64 38.31 -1.91 -9.74
C GLU A 64 38.19 -1.53 -11.23
N ALA A 65 38.18 -0.24 -11.54
CA ALA A 65 38.13 0.23 -12.93
C ALA A 65 39.40 -0.13 -13.70
N VAL A 66 40.57 0.03 -13.06
CA VAL A 66 41.88 -0.38 -13.63
C VAL A 66 41.93 -1.89 -13.84
N GLN A 67 41.44 -2.69 -12.90
CA GLN A 67 41.36 -4.14 -13.04
C GLN A 67 40.51 -4.51 -14.26
N TYR A 68 39.30 -3.96 -14.35
CA TYR A 68 38.42 -4.20 -15.50
C TYR A 68 39.08 -3.76 -16.81
N ALA A 69 39.69 -2.57 -16.84
CA ALA A 69 40.37 -2.06 -18.02
C ALA A 69 41.53 -2.96 -18.46
N THR A 70 42.28 -3.48 -17.49
CA THR A 70 43.38 -4.41 -17.72
C THR A 70 42.87 -5.72 -18.31
N GLU A 71 41.82 -6.30 -17.73
CA GLU A 71 41.24 -7.56 -18.19
C GLU A 71 40.65 -7.48 -19.60
N ASN A 72 40.09 -6.32 -19.99
CA ASN A 72 39.32 -6.19 -21.24
C ASN A 72 40.07 -5.48 -22.38
N TYR A 73 41.05 -4.61 -22.08
CA TYR A 73 41.66 -3.74 -23.08
C TYR A 73 43.19 -3.78 -23.11
N ALA A 74 43.86 -4.39 -22.12
CA ALA A 74 45.32 -4.48 -22.13
C ALA A 74 45.82 -5.32 -23.31
N ARG A 75 46.86 -4.81 -23.96
CA ARG A 75 47.52 -5.44 -25.12
C ARG A 75 48.94 -4.90 -25.25
N PRO A 76 49.83 -5.49 -26.07
CA PRO A 76 51.18 -4.96 -26.24
C PRO A 76 51.19 -3.46 -26.56
N GLY A 77 51.87 -2.67 -25.73
CA GLY A 77 51.93 -1.20 -25.83
C GLY A 77 50.76 -0.43 -25.20
N PHE A 78 49.75 -1.11 -24.65
CA PHE A 78 48.57 -0.52 -23.99
C PHE A 78 48.42 -1.12 -22.59
N THR A 79 48.71 -0.34 -21.56
CA THR A 79 48.68 -0.77 -20.16
C THR A 79 47.81 0.15 -19.31
N PHE A 80 47.43 -0.32 -18.13
CA PHE A 80 46.61 0.42 -17.18
C PHE A 80 47.24 0.35 -15.79
N THR A 81 47.15 1.44 -15.02
CA THR A 81 47.68 1.52 -13.66
C THR A 81 46.80 2.41 -12.79
N VAL A 82 46.90 2.26 -11.47
CA VAL A 82 46.27 3.17 -10.54
C VAL A 82 47.08 4.46 -10.49
N GLY A 83 46.41 5.61 -10.55
CA GLY A 83 47.05 6.93 -10.50
C GLY A 83 46.04 8.07 -10.57
N THR A 84 46.49 9.29 -10.27
CA THR A 84 45.65 10.51 -10.33
C THR A 84 46.36 11.63 -11.10
N LEU A 85 45.66 12.73 -11.34
CA LEU A 85 46.28 13.93 -11.93
C LEU A 85 47.27 14.58 -10.95
N GLU A 86 46.95 14.55 -9.66
CA GLU A 86 47.80 15.09 -8.59
C GLU A 86 49.10 14.29 -8.42
N ASP A 87 49.08 12.99 -8.67
CA ASP A 87 50.24 12.11 -8.68
C ASP A 87 50.15 11.12 -9.85
N ASN A 88 50.59 11.58 -11.01
CA ASN A 88 50.60 10.77 -12.23
C ASN A 88 51.84 9.87 -12.33
N SER A 89 52.84 10.06 -11.46
CA SER A 89 54.12 9.31 -11.44
C SER A 89 54.81 9.15 -12.81
N CYS A 90 54.52 10.03 -13.78
CA CYS A 90 55.10 9.97 -15.12
C CYS A 90 56.51 10.55 -15.12
N GLU A 91 57.41 9.93 -15.89
CA GLU A 91 58.75 10.47 -16.10
C GLU A 91 58.69 11.84 -16.79
N ALA A 92 59.53 12.77 -16.32
CA ALA A 92 59.65 14.10 -16.87
C ALA A 92 59.96 14.09 -18.37
N ALA A 93 59.30 14.96 -19.14
CA ALA A 93 59.51 15.12 -20.58
C ALA A 93 59.49 13.80 -21.39
N SER A 94 58.62 12.86 -21.01
CA SER A 94 58.57 11.53 -21.64
C SER A 94 57.31 11.30 -22.49
N ILE A 95 56.27 12.11 -22.31
CA ILE A 95 54.94 11.89 -22.90
C ILE A 95 54.72 12.82 -24.10
N ASP A 96 54.16 12.27 -25.20
CA ASP A 96 53.85 13.02 -26.43
C ASP A 96 52.43 13.60 -26.38
N THR A 97 51.46 12.84 -25.85
CA THR A 97 50.09 13.33 -25.65
C THR A 97 49.59 12.95 -24.26
N PHE A 98 49.04 13.91 -23.53
CA PHE A 98 48.39 13.69 -22.24
C PHE A 98 46.90 14.03 -22.36
N ILE A 99 46.03 13.13 -21.95
CA ILE A 99 44.57 13.23 -22.04
C ILE A 99 43.98 13.24 -20.64
N THR A 100 43.03 14.14 -20.39
CA THR A 100 42.23 14.17 -19.17
C THR A 100 40.85 14.79 -19.44
N LEU A 101 39.80 13.98 -19.35
CA LEU A 101 38.45 14.35 -19.79
C LEU A 101 37.48 14.31 -18.61
N GLU A 102 36.78 15.42 -18.33
CA GLU A 102 35.86 15.57 -17.18
C GLU A 102 36.51 15.05 -15.87
N THR A 103 37.61 15.69 -15.47
CA THR A 103 38.44 15.23 -14.35
C THR A 103 38.92 16.37 -13.48
N LEU A 104 39.37 17.47 -14.08
CA LEU A 104 40.03 18.56 -13.36
C LEU A 104 39.12 19.22 -12.32
N GLU A 105 37.81 19.27 -12.57
CA GLU A 105 36.74 19.74 -11.67
C GLU A 105 36.61 18.89 -10.40
N HIS A 106 37.08 17.65 -10.43
CA HIS A 106 37.08 16.74 -9.30
C HIS A 106 38.37 16.78 -8.47
N THR A 107 39.42 17.45 -8.99
CA THR A 107 40.74 17.49 -8.33
C THR A 107 40.74 18.48 -7.18
N HIS A 108 41.53 18.22 -6.14
CA HIS A 108 41.62 19.13 -5.01
C HIS A 108 42.38 20.42 -5.38
N ASP A 109 43.43 20.27 -6.20
CA ASP A 109 44.27 21.37 -6.63
C ASP A 109 44.54 21.28 -8.16
N PRO A 110 43.70 21.96 -8.97
CA PRO A 110 43.87 22.00 -10.42
C PRO A 110 45.21 22.56 -10.89
N GLU A 111 45.82 23.46 -10.11
CA GLU A 111 47.11 24.08 -10.44
C GLU A 111 48.23 23.02 -10.41
N ILE A 112 48.28 22.23 -9.33
CA ILE A 112 49.23 21.13 -9.19
C ILE A 112 49.05 20.11 -10.31
N CYS A 113 47.80 19.77 -10.63
CA CYS A 113 47.48 18.83 -11.71
C CYS A 113 48.05 19.30 -13.05
N ILE A 114 47.76 20.54 -13.46
CA ILE A 114 48.24 21.09 -14.73
C ILE A 114 49.78 21.21 -14.74
N ARG A 115 50.39 21.62 -13.63
CA ARG A 115 51.85 21.66 -13.49
C ARG A 115 52.48 20.28 -13.69
N ASN A 116 51.92 19.24 -13.06
CA ASN A 116 52.44 17.87 -13.15
C ASN A 116 52.30 17.30 -14.57
N VAL A 117 51.20 17.61 -15.24
CA VAL A 117 50.98 17.26 -16.65
C VAL A 117 52.00 17.98 -17.55
N SER A 118 52.21 19.29 -17.35
CA SER A 118 53.23 20.07 -18.08
C SER A 118 54.63 19.48 -17.89
N HIS A 119 54.97 19.02 -16.69
CA HIS A 119 56.26 18.38 -16.39
C HIS A 119 56.46 17.03 -17.10
N ALA A 120 55.40 16.22 -17.20
CA ALA A 120 55.44 14.92 -17.87
C ALA A 120 55.54 15.03 -19.39
N LEU A 121 54.97 16.09 -19.97
CA LEU A 121 54.95 16.33 -21.41
C LEU A 121 56.35 16.72 -21.95
N LYS A 122 56.68 16.23 -23.14
CA LYS A 122 57.82 16.74 -23.93
C LYS A 122 57.58 18.20 -24.31
N ALA A 123 58.64 18.91 -24.72
CA ALA A 123 58.54 20.29 -25.19
C ALA A 123 57.52 20.47 -26.35
N GLU A 124 57.40 19.48 -27.23
CA GLU A 124 56.40 19.42 -28.32
C GLU A 124 55.16 18.58 -27.97
N GLY A 125 54.96 18.30 -26.68
CA GLY A 125 53.85 17.52 -26.18
C GLY A 125 52.52 18.28 -26.27
N LEU A 126 51.42 17.52 -26.28
CA LEU A 126 50.06 18.06 -26.35
C LEU A 126 49.23 17.60 -25.15
N LEU A 127 48.68 18.55 -24.39
CA LEU A 127 47.61 18.31 -23.45
C LEU A 127 46.27 18.43 -24.18
N ILE A 128 45.42 17.43 -24.00
CA ILE A 128 44.03 17.40 -24.45
C ILE A 128 43.15 17.22 -23.22
N GLY A 129 42.18 18.10 -23.01
CA GLY A 129 41.25 17.88 -21.91
C GLY A 129 39.88 18.51 -22.05
N SER A 130 39.01 18.18 -21.11
CA SER A 130 37.70 18.81 -20.97
C SER A 130 37.29 19.00 -19.53
N VAL A 131 36.53 20.07 -19.28
CA VAL A 131 35.86 20.36 -18.01
C VAL A 131 34.45 20.89 -18.30
N PRO A 132 33.47 20.65 -17.42
CA PRO A 132 32.17 21.28 -17.54
C PRO A 132 32.32 22.80 -17.44
N SER A 133 31.67 23.54 -18.35
CA SER A 133 31.63 25.00 -18.21
C SER A 133 30.78 25.39 -16.99
N ALA A 134 31.13 26.49 -16.33
CA ALA A 134 30.35 26.99 -15.19
C ALA A 134 28.87 27.24 -15.52
N ASP A 135 28.57 27.68 -16.76
CA ASP A 135 27.20 27.88 -17.25
C ASP A 135 26.45 26.55 -17.42
N TYR A 136 27.13 25.53 -17.95
CA TYR A 136 26.57 24.19 -18.09
C TYR A 136 26.33 23.53 -16.74
N GLU A 137 27.27 23.66 -15.81
CA GLU A 137 27.12 23.15 -14.45
C GLU A 137 25.91 23.79 -13.76
N GLU A 138 25.77 25.12 -13.82
CA GLU A 138 24.60 25.83 -13.28
C GLU A 138 23.28 25.29 -13.86
N LEU A 139 23.27 24.94 -15.14
CA LEU A 139 22.11 24.33 -15.80
C LEU A 139 21.86 22.91 -15.29
N CYS A 140 22.89 22.07 -15.19
CA CYS A 140 22.80 20.73 -14.58
C CYS A 140 22.28 20.77 -13.15
N GLU A 141 22.74 21.70 -12.32
CA GLU A 141 22.31 21.79 -10.92
C GLU A 141 20.81 22.12 -10.80
N ARG A 142 20.30 22.98 -11.68
CA ARG A 142 18.87 23.30 -11.71
C ARG A 142 18.02 22.09 -12.09
N VAL A 143 18.51 21.24 -13.00
CA VAL A 143 17.74 20.11 -13.55
C VAL A 143 17.91 18.84 -12.70
N TYR A 144 19.14 18.47 -12.39
CA TYR A 144 19.50 17.20 -11.74
C TYR A 144 19.93 17.35 -10.27
N GLY A 145 20.12 18.58 -9.77
CA GLY A 145 20.66 18.86 -8.44
C GLY A 145 22.20 19.01 -8.44
N PRO A 146 22.79 19.52 -7.34
CA PRO A 146 24.23 19.75 -7.25
C PRO A 146 25.03 18.45 -7.36
N ASN A 147 26.15 18.47 -8.08
CA ASN A 147 27.07 17.33 -8.15
C ASN A 147 28.09 17.44 -6.99
N PRO A 148 27.99 16.61 -5.93
CA PRO A 148 28.83 16.75 -4.74
C PRO A 148 30.31 16.42 -5.00
N PHE A 149 30.64 15.87 -6.17
CA PHE A 149 32.00 15.54 -6.55
C PHE A 149 32.71 16.66 -7.31
N HIS A 150 32.01 17.72 -7.76
CA HIS A 150 32.65 18.87 -8.41
C HIS A 150 33.15 19.82 -7.32
N LEU A 151 34.48 19.91 -7.20
CA LEU A 151 35.15 20.80 -6.26
C LEU A 151 35.36 22.19 -6.86
N HIS A 152 35.40 22.29 -8.19
CA HIS A 152 35.68 23.53 -8.92
C HIS A 152 34.71 23.76 -10.08
N ARG A 153 34.41 25.03 -10.35
CA ARG A 153 33.65 25.47 -11.52
C ARG A 153 34.53 26.26 -12.47
N PHE A 154 34.66 25.79 -13.71
CA PHE A 154 35.54 26.43 -14.68
C PHE A 154 34.80 27.42 -15.57
N THR A 155 35.17 28.69 -15.47
CA THR A 155 34.85 29.69 -16.49
C THR A 155 35.88 29.64 -17.60
N HIS A 156 35.50 30.07 -18.82
CA HIS A 156 36.43 30.15 -19.95
C HIS A 156 37.74 30.90 -19.59
N LYS A 157 37.59 32.09 -19.00
CA LYS A 157 38.73 32.91 -18.59
C LYS A 157 39.57 32.24 -17.48
N GLY A 158 38.92 31.64 -16.48
CA GLY A 158 39.62 30.99 -15.38
C GLY A 158 40.47 29.80 -15.84
N LEU A 159 39.95 29.01 -16.80
CA LEU A 159 40.71 27.92 -17.40
C LEU A 159 41.84 28.46 -18.30
N GLU A 160 41.59 29.53 -19.05
CA GLU A 160 42.60 30.16 -19.93
C GLU A 160 43.79 30.68 -19.12
N ASP A 161 43.51 31.37 -18.02
CA ASP A 161 44.51 31.87 -17.07
C ASP A 161 45.29 30.72 -16.39
N LEU A 162 44.64 29.58 -16.12
CA LEU A 162 45.29 28.39 -15.58
C LEU A 162 46.26 27.75 -16.58
N LEU A 163 45.81 27.49 -17.81
CA LEU A 163 46.65 26.85 -18.82
C LEU A 163 47.79 27.77 -19.28
N GLY A 164 47.53 29.07 -19.41
CA GLY A 164 48.52 30.06 -19.86
C GLY A 164 49.72 30.23 -18.92
N ARG A 165 49.63 29.74 -17.69
CA ARG A 165 50.76 29.72 -16.74
C ARG A 165 51.79 28.62 -17.03
N TYR A 166 51.39 27.57 -17.75
CA TYR A 166 52.20 26.36 -17.96
C TYR A 166 52.44 25.99 -19.42
N PHE A 167 51.70 26.59 -20.36
CA PHE A 167 51.81 26.30 -21.79
C PHE A 167 51.88 27.59 -22.61
N ASP A 168 52.74 27.59 -23.63
CA ASP A 168 52.93 28.73 -24.54
C ASP A 168 51.68 29.07 -25.37
N SER A 169 50.80 28.09 -25.59
CA SER A 169 49.58 28.25 -26.35
C SER A 169 48.50 27.29 -25.84
N ALA A 170 47.33 27.84 -25.52
CA ALA A 170 46.11 27.08 -25.27
C ALA A 170 45.00 27.52 -26.24
N ARG A 171 44.17 26.58 -26.67
CA ARG A 171 42.97 26.83 -27.49
C ARG A 171 41.80 26.06 -26.91
N MET A 172 40.67 26.74 -26.79
CA MET A 172 39.46 26.21 -26.18
C MET A 172 38.31 26.21 -27.17
N PHE A 173 37.43 25.24 -27.00
CA PHE A 173 36.24 24.98 -27.80
C PHE A 173 35.10 24.60 -26.86
N SER A 174 33.85 24.81 -27.26
CA SER A 174 32.72 24.19 -26.58
C SER A 174 32.40 22.84 -27.24
N ALA A 175 32.18 21.82 -26.41
CA ALA A 175 31.61 20.54 -26.79
C ALA A 175 30.19 20.47 -26.24
N GLU A 176 29.21 20.73 -27.11
CA GLU A 176 27.79 20.77 -26.74
C GLU A 176 27.01 19.64 -27.42
N PHE A 177 26.31 18.84 -26.63
CA PHE A 177 25.39 17.85 -27.18
C PHE A 177 24.05 18.51 -27.49
N THR A 178 23.82 18.80 -28.77
CA THR A 178 22.58 19.45 -29.21
C THR A 178 21.79 18.57 -30.16
N VAL A 179 20.47 18.53 -29.97
CA VAL A 179 19.56 17.89 -30.90
C VAL A 179 19.33 18.86 -32.08
N GLY A 180 19.21 18.33 -33.29
CA GLY A 180 19.02 19.16 -34.48
C GLY A 180 18.58 18.37 -35.71
N THR A 181 18.26 19.10 -36.79
CA THR A 181 17.81 18.51 -38.06
C THR A 181 18.88 18.69 -39.14
N LEU A 182 19.24 17.60 -39.82
CA LEU A 182 20.23 17.59 -40.91
C LEU A 182 19.52 17.59 -42.27
N PHE A 183 19.76 18.62 -43.09
CA PHE A 183 19.33 18.67 -44.49
C PHE A 183 20.52 18.43 -45.40
N ARG A 184 20.48 17.37 -46.21
CA ARG A 184 21.50 17.09 -47.23
C ARG A 184 20.88 16.73 -48.59
N PRO A 185 21.39 17.28 -49.70
CA PRO A 185 21.01 16.81 -51.04
C PRO A 185 21.56 15.39 -51.26
N LEU A 186 20.76 14.53 -51.89
CA LEU A 186 21.12 13.13 -52.14
C LEU A 186 21.93 12.93 -53.43
N ASP A 187 21.95 13.93 -54.33
CA ASP A 187 22.43 13.79 -55.71
C ASP A 187 23.89 14.25 -55.96
N LEU A 188 24.61 14.70 -54.92
CA LEU A 188 26.01 15.10 -55.06
C LEU A 188 26.94 13.89 -54.91
N LYS A 189 27.50 13.41 -56.04
CA LYS A 189 28.67 12.54 -56.04
C LYS A 189 29.85 13.34 -55.50
N THR A 190 30.22 13.09 -54.24
CA THR A 190 31.25 13.84 -53.52
C THR A 190 32.65 13.55 -54.06
N SER A 191 33.19 14.44 -54.89
CA SER A 191 34.64 14.67 -55.00
C SER A 191 35.09 16.07 -54.58
N ASP A 192 34.17 17.00 -54.28
CA ASP A 192 34.52 18.32 -53.73
C ASP A 192 33.86 18.52 -52.36
N SER A 193 34.56 18.04 -51.34
CA SER A 193 34.27 18.31 -49.93
C SER A 193 34.92 19.63 -49.52
N SER A 194 34.22 20.76 -49.66
CA SER A 194 34.54 21.94 -48.86
C SER A 194 33.33 22.86 -48.65
N ALA A 195 33.18 23.30 -47.40
CA ALA A 195 32.32 24.37 -46.87
C ALA A 195 30.82 24.06 -46.66
N GLY A 196 30.48 23.75 -45.40
CA GLY A 196 29.13 23.90 -44.84
C GLY A 196 29.08 25.03 -43.81
N GLN A 197 28.04 25.88 -43.86
CA GLN A 197 27.73 26.86 -42.80
C GLN A 197 26.77 26.25 -41.78
N ILE A 198 27.03 26.47 -40.49
CA ILE A 198 26.06 26.24 -39.40
C ILE A 198 25.12 27.46 -39.38
N ILE A 199 23.81 27.23 -39.49
CA ILE A 199 22.81 28.30 -39.34
C ILE A 199 22.23 28.18 -37.93
N LEU A 200 22.68 29.05 -37.04
CA LEU A 200 22.16 29.17 -35.68
C LEU A 200 20.82 29.91 -35.75
N ARG A 201 19.74 29.32 -35.20
CA ARG A 201 18.61 30.14 -34.73
C ARG A 201 19.05 30.75 -33.42
N ASP A 202 19.01 32.08 -33.36
CA ASP A 202 19.47 32.90 -32.26
C ASP A 202 18.84 32.42 -30.92
N ASN A 203 19.56 31.57 -30.18
CA ASN A 203 19.28 31.37 -28.77
C ASN A 203 19.80 32.64 -28.10
N HIS A 204 18.92 33.47 -27.53
CA HIS A 204 19.25 34.75 -26.88
C HIS A 204 20.20 34.64 -25.65
N LEU A 205 20.99 33.58 -25.53
CA LEU A 205 21.88 33.28 -24.43
C LEU A 205 23.29 33.08 -25.00
N ASN A 206 24.18 34.06 -24.82
CA ASN A 206 25.64 33.89 -24.98
C ASN A 206 26.20 32.99 -23.86
N LYS A 207 25.63 31.80 -23.65
CA LYS A 207 26.00 30.85 -22.59
C LYS A 207 26.44 29.53 -23.20
N ILE A 208 27.53 28.96 -22.69
CA ILE A 208 28.05 27.67 -23.15
C ILE A 208 27.27 26.56 -22.44
N ALA A 209 26.55 25.73 -23.20
CA ALA A 209 25.69 24.67 -22.66
C ALA A 209 26.31 23.28 -22.89
N GLY A 210 27.57 23.13 -22.45
CA GLY A 210 28.33 21.89 -22.52
C GLY A 210 29.71 22.00 -21.85
N SER A 211 30.63 21.12 -22.24
CA SER A 211 32.00 21.12 -21.72
C SER A 211 32.91 22.06 -22.51
N LEU A 212 33.86 22.71 -21.82
CA LEU A 212 34.98 23.36 -22.45
C LEU A 212 36.01 22.29 -22.80
N PHE A 213 36.16 22.01 -24.09
CA PHE A 213 37.23 21.17 -24.62
C PHE A 213 38.45 22.03 -24.95
N PHE A 214 39.65 21.58 -24.59
CA PHE A 214 40.86 22.37 -24.80
C PHE A 214 42.05 21.55 -25.29
N ILE A 215 42.93 22.23 -26.03
CA ILE A 215 44.23 21.74 -26.44
C ILE A 215 45.31 22.75 -26.03
N ALA A 216 46.39 22.28 -25.41
CA ALA A 216 47.48 23.14 -24.95
C ALA A 216 48.85 22.48 -25.21
N GLY A 217 49.84 23.29 -25.58
CA GLY A 217 51.19 22.82 -25.90
C GLY A 217 52.00 23.87 -26.68
N GLY A 218 53.10 23.43 -27.31
CA GLY A 218 53.91 24.29 -28.18
C GLY A 218 53.09 24.89 -29.34
N LYS A 219 53.37 26.14 -29.70
CA LYS A 219 52.58 26.90 -30.71
C LYS A 219 52.45 26.17 -32.06
N ALA A 220 53.54 25.55 -32.54
CA ALA A 220 53.54 24.78 -33.78
C ALA A 220 52.68 23.52 -33.68
N ARG A 221 52.78 22.82 -32.54
CA ARG A 221 52.01 21.61 -32.22
C ARG A 221 50.50 21.88 -32.18
N VAL A 222 50.09 22.93 -31.47
CA VAL A 222 48.70 23.38 -31.42
C VAL A 222 48.20 23.76 -32.80
N GLY A 223 48.99 24.50 -33.60
CA GLY A 223 48.63 24.84 -34.98
C GLY A 223 48.38 23.61 -35.88
N SER A 224 49.21 22.57 -35.74
CA SER A 224 49.03 21.30 -36.45
C SER A 224 47.77 20.55 -36.01
N ALA A 225 47.49 20.51 -34.71
CA ALA A 225 46.28 19.90 -34.14
C ALA A 225 45.00 20.58 -34.66
N LEU A 226 45.00 21.92 -34.76
CA LEU A 226 43.88 22.68 -35.33
C LEU A 226 43.60 22.30 -36.79
N ASN A 227 44.64 22.12 -37.60
CA ASN A 227 44.48 21.72 -39.00
C ASN A 227 43.86 20.32 -39.14
N LYS A 228 44.15 19.40 -38.21
CA LYS A 228 43.59 18.03 -38.21
C LYS A 228 42.09 17.99 -37.85
N LEU A 229 41.60 18.95 -37.05
CA LEU A 229 40.19 18.99 -36.63
C LEU A 229 39.23 19.24 -37.81
N GLY A 230 39.64 20.00 -38.82
CA GLY A 230 38.81 20.33 -39.99
C GLY A 230 37.53 21.11 -39.63
N LEU A 231 36.75 21.52 -40.65
CA LEU A 231 35.43 22.14 -40.46
C LEU A 231 34.34 21.16 -40.95
N MET A 232 33.36 20.87 -40.08
CA MET A 232 32.32 19.85 -40.24
C MET A 232 30.99 20.37 -40.86
N GLN A 233 30.12 19.43 -41.24
CA GLN A 233 28.92 19.53 -42.11
C GLN A 233 27.80 20.51 -41.67
N LYS A 234 26.85 20.80 -42.58
CA LYS A 234 25.68 21.67 -42.33
C LYS A 234 24.65 21.02 -41.39
N PHE A 235 24.43 21.60 -40.21
CA PHE A 235 23.47 21.11 -39.20
C PHE A 235 22.57 22.28 -38.73
N LEU A 236 21.26 22.06 -38.60
CA LEU A 236 20.35 23.02 -37.96
C LEU A 236 20.18 22.62 -36.49
N GLN A 237 20.77 23.40 -35.59
CA GLN A 237 20.71 23.22 -34.14
C GLN A 237 19.31 23.62 -33.62
N SER A 238 18.63 22.79 -32.82
CA SER A 238 17.31 23.10 -32.27
C SER A 238 17.36 23.51 -30.80
N ILE A 239 17.71 22.61 -29.86
CA ILE A 239 17.65 22.86 -28.40
C ILE A 239 18.71 22.01 -27.68
N PRO A 240 19.44 22.53 -26.66
CA PRO A 240 20.33 21.73 -25.82
C PRO A 240 19.57 20.59 -25.14
N LYS A 241 20.13 19.38 -25.14
CA LYS A 241 19.41 18.20 -24.66
C LYS A 241 18.97 18.29 -23.20
N ILE A 242 19.80 18.86 -22.35
CA ILE A 242 19.46 19.04 -20.93
C ILE A 242 18.17 19.84 -20.68
N VAL A 243 17.80 20.71 -21.63
CA VAL A 243 16.54 21.45 -21.58
C VAL A 243 15.35 20.55 -21.95
N LEU A 244 15.54 19.58 -22.86
CA LEU A 244 14.55 18.54 -23.15
C LEU A 244 14.36 17.60 -21.94
N ASP A 245 15.46 17.17 -21.31
CA ASP A 245 15.42 16.31 -20.13
C ASP A 245 14.66 16.99 -18.97
N GLN A 246 14.76 18.31 -18.80
CA GLN A 246 14.01 19.04 -17.78
C GLN A 246 12.48 18.91 -17.95
N GLU A 247 11.97 18.88 -19.18
CA GLU A 247 10.54 18.69 -19.45
C GLU A 247 10.08 17.24 -19.21
N GLU A 248 10.97 16.26 -19.32
CA GLU A 248 10.67 14.83 -19.09
C GLU A 248 10.91 14.36 -17.64
N VAL A 249 11.87 14.96 -16.92
CA VAL A 249 12.35 14.49 -15.60
C VAL A 249 11.54 15.02 -14.42
N GLU A 250 10.87 16.17 -14.54
CA GLU A 250 10.17 16.79 -13.41
C GLU A 250 9.02 15.93 -12.81
N PRO A 251 8.20 15.21 -13.61
CA PRO A 251 7.21 14.27 -13.07
C PRO A 251 7.85 13.11 -12.30
N VAL A 252 9.02 12.64 -12.73
CA VAL A 252 9.76 11.52 -12.14
C VAL A 252 10.48 11.94 -10.87
N ARG A 253 11.05 13.15 -10.84
CA ARG A 253 11.70 13.73 -9.65
C ARG A 253 10.73 13.86 -8.47
N ILE A 254 9.51 14.34 -8.75
CA ILE A 254 8.42 14.40 -7.75
C ILE A 254 8.04 13.00 -7.24
N SER A 255 8.13 11.97 -8.07
CA SER A 255 7.84 10.59 -7.68
C SER A 255 8.96 9.97 -6.82
N PHE A 256 10.23 10.25 -7.14
CA PHE A 256 11.39 9.79 -6.36
C PHE A 256 11.46 10.44 -4.98
N GLN A 257 11.19 11.74 -4.89
CA GLN A 257 11.22 12.45 -3.61
C GLN A 257 10.09 11.99 -2.66
N ARG A 258 8.99 11.45 -3.21
CA ARG A 258 7.96 10.75 -2.43
C ARG A 258 8.45 9.37 -1.96
N ALA A 259 9.16 8.64 -2.82
CA ALA A 259 9.71 7.32 -2.49
C ALA A 259 10.81 7.39 -1.41
N GLU A 260 11.75 8.32 -1.49
CA GLU A 260 12.81 8.50 -0.47
C GLU A 260 12.24 8.85 0.91
N ASN A 261 11.24 9.73 0.97
CA ASN A 261 10.57 10.06 2.23
C ASN A 261 9.83 8.86 2.84
N MET A 262 9.27 7.98 2.00
CA MET A 262 8.66 6.73 2.46
C MET A 262 9.70 5.72 2.95
N ILE A 263 10.87 5.63 2.28
CA ILE A 263 11.97 4.76 2.71
C ILE A 263 12.52 5.21 4.07
N ARG A 264 12.74 6.51 4.28
CA ARG A 264 13.20 7.02 5.58
C ARG A 264 12.22 6.70 6.71
N GLN A 265 10.92 6.86 6.47
CA GLN A 265 9.88 6.49 7.44
C GLN A 265 9.83 4.97 7.69
N ARG A 266 10.13 4.16 6.66
CA ARG A 266 10.23 2.71 6.77
C ARG A 266 11.43 2.29 7.63
N ASP A 267 12.59 2.91 7.43
CA ASP A 267 13.81 2.55 8.16
C ASP A 267 13.72 2.95 9.64
N GLU A 268 13.08 4.08 9.95
CA GLU A 268 12.73 4.47 11.32
C GLU A 268 11.76 3.47 11.97
N ALA A 269 10.76 2.98 11.21
CA ALA A 269 9.81 1.97 11.68
C ALA A 269 10.45 0.58 11.86
N ILE A 270 11.38 0.19 10.97
CA ILE A 270 12.12 -1.07 11.07
C ILE A 270 13.05 -1.04 12.29
N ALA A 271 13.73 0.07 12.55
CA ALA A 271 14.55 0.23 13.75
C ALA A 271 13.71 0.15 15.04
N ALA A 272 12.50 0.74 15.03
CA ALA A 272 11.56 0.61 16.14
C ALA A 272 11.04 -0.83 16.31
N GLN A 273 10.76 -1.54 15.22
CA GLN A 273 10.34 -2.95 15.25
C GLN A 273 11.46 -3.89 15.68
N ALA A 274 12.71 -3.64 15.29
CA ALA A 274 13.88 -4.42 15.72
C ALA A 274 14.07 -4.34 17.25
N LYS A 275 13.90 -3.14 17.82
CA LYS A 275 13.92 -2.95 19.28
C LYS A 275 12.77 -3.68 19.97
N LEU A 276 11.58 -3.64 19.37
CA LEU A 276 10.40 -4.39 19.84
C LEU A 276 10.58 -5.91 19.73
N LEU A 277 11.36 -6.39 18.76
CA LEU A 277 11.69 -7.80 18.57
C LEU A 277 12.70 -8.29 19.62
N GLU A 278 13.69 -7.49 20.00
CA GLU A 278 14.57 -7.79 21.14
C GLU A 278 13.78 -7.84 22.47
N GLU A 279 12.89 -6.88 22.69
CA GLU A 279 11.99 -6.87 23.85
C GLU A 279 11.04 -8.09 23.83
N ARG A 280 10.52 -8.47 22.66
CA ARG A 280 9.70 -9.69 22.48
C ARG A 280 10.50 -10.98 22.64
N TRP A 281 11.78 -11.03 22.27
CA TRP A 281 12.63 -12.20 22.50
C TRP A 281 12.83 -12.41 24.00
N ALA A 282 13.10 -11.35 24.75
CA ALA A 282 13.19 -11.41 26.22
C ALA A 282 11.86 -11.89 26.85
N VAL A 283 10.73 -11.43 26.32
CA VAL A 283 9.39 -11.92 26.74
C VAL A 283 9.15 -13.37 26.30
N MET A 284 9.64 -13.81 25.13
CA MET A 284 9.50 -15.20 24.67
C MET A 284 10.29 -16.18 25.54
N GLN A 285 11.49 -15.81 26.00
CA GLN A 285 12.23 -16.62 26.98
C GLN A 285 11.47 -16.72 28.31
N SER A 286 10.88 -15.61 28.77
CA SER A 286 9.97 -15.62 29.91
C SER A 286 8.71 -16.46 29.66
N MET A 287 8.20 -16.49 28.43
CA MET A 287 7.02 -17.26 28.05
C MET A 287 7.31 -18.75 27.91
N GLU A 288 8.49 -19.17 27.47
CA GLU A 288 8.89 -20.60 27.45
C GLU A 288 8.89 -21.18 28.87
N GLU A 289 9.37 -20.41 29.85
CA GLU A 289 9.32 -20.80 31.25
C GLU A 289 7.87 -20.82 31.80
N GLN A 290 7.01 -19.92 31.32
CA GLN A 290 5.56 -19.97 31.63
C GLN A 290 4.82 -21.09 30.88
N ILE A 291 5.26 -21.50 29.69
CA ILE A 291 4.70 -22.62 28.93
C ILE A 291 5.00 -23.93 29.66
N TYR A 292 6.20 -24.08 30.20
CA TYR A 292 6.54 -25.23 31.05
C TYR A 292 5.63 -25.31 32.29
N GLN A 293 5.37 -24.18 32.97
CA GLN A 293 4.42 -24.11 34.09
C GLN A 293 2.95 -24.33 33.64
N ARG A 294 2.61 -23.89 32.42
CA ARG A 294 1.29 -24.07 31.82
C ARG A 294 1.04 -25.53 31.43
N ASP A 295 2.03 -26.27 30.95
CA ASP A 295 1.88 -27.68 30.59
C ASP A 295 1.65 -28.54 31.84
N GLU A 296 2.28 -28.20 32.96
CA GLU A 296 1.93 -28.74 34.29
C GLU A 296 0.48 -28.40 34.68
N ALA A 297 0.05 -27.16 34.43
CA ALA A 297 -1.33 -26.73 34.69
C ALA A 297 -2.36 -27.35 33.72
N ILE A 298 -1.98 -27.69 32.48
CA ILE A 298 -2.81 -28.37 31.49
C ILE A 298 -3.03 -29.83 31.91
N ALA A 299 -2.00 -30.50 32.43
CA ALA A 299 -2.15 -31.83 33.01
C ALA A 299 -3.11 -31.82 34.20
N ALA A 300 -3.05 -30.79 35.05
CA ALA A 300 -4.01 -30.58 36.13
C ALA A 300 -5.42 -30.19 35.62
N GLN A 301 -5.52 -29.41 34.54
CA GLN A 301 -6.79 -29.04 33.90
C GLN A 301 -7.44 -30.19 33.14
N ALA A 302 -6.68 -31.16 32.62
CA ALA A 302 -7.22 -32.37 32.00
C ALA A 302 -8.02 -33.21 33.01
N GLN A 303 -7.52 -33.34 34.24
CA GLN A 303 -8.27 -33.93 35.36
C GLN A 303 -9.49 -33.08 35.74
N MET A 304 -9.38 -31.75 35.64
CA MET A 304 -10.49 -30.81 35.86
C MET A 304 -11.53 -30.84 34.72
N LEU A 305 -11.15 -31.27 33.51
CA LEU A 305 -12.00 -31.38 32.31
C LEU A 305 -12.92 -32.60 32.39
N GLU A 306 -12.45 -33.72 32.94
CA GLU A 306 -13.32 -34.85 33.30
C GLU A 306 -14.32 -34.47 34.39
N ALA A 307 -13.87 -33.73 35.41
CA ALA A 307 -14.77 -33.18 36.43
C ALA A 307 -15.75 -32.14 35.85
N ARG A 308 -15.32 -31.33 34.86
CA ARG A 308 -16.18 -30.38 34.13
C ARG A 308 -17.15 -31.05 33.18
N TRP A 309 -16.85 -32.21 32.61
CA TRP A 309 -17.80 -32.97 31.77
C TRP A 309 -19.03 -33.39 32.59
N ALA A 310 -18.82 -33.83 33.84
CA ALA A 310 -19.89 -34.09 34.79
C ALA A 310 -20.69 -32.81 35.15
N VAL A 311 -20.01 -31.67 35.26
CA VAL A 311 -20.65 -30.36 35.43
C VAL A 311 -21.38 -29.91 34.17
N MET A 312 -20.91 -30.26 32.97
CA MET A 312 -21.50 -29.92 31.67
C MET A 312 -22.81 -30.66 31.44
N GLN A 313 -22.92 -31.93 31.84
CA GLN A 313 -24.20 -32.64 31.85
C GLN A 313 -25.20 -32.05 32.86
N SER A 314 -24.70 -31.60 34.01
CA SER A 314 -25.47 -30.80 34.96
C SER A 314 -25.89 -29.44 34.38
N MET A 315 -25.04 -28.81 33.57
CA MET A 315 -25.30 -27.54 32.89
C MET A 315 -26.27 -27.69 31.70
N GLU A 316 -26.24 -28.78 30.94
CA GLU A 316 -27.24 -29.08 29.89
C GLU A 316 -28.63 -29.28 30.50
N GLU A 317 -28.73 -29.93 31.66
CA GLU A 317 -29.97 -30.03 32.43
C GLU A 317 -30.41 -28.66 32.99
N GLN A 318 -29.46 -27.78 33.35
CA GLN A 318 -29.75 -26.39 33.73
C GLN A 318 -30.13 -25.51 32.53
N ILE A 319 -29.55 -25.71 31.35
CA ILE A 319 -29.87 -25.02 30.10
C ILE A 319 -31.26 -25.43 29.64
N ARG A 320 -31.63 -26.72 29.72
CA ARG A 320 -33.00 -27.18 29.46
C ARG A 320 -34.02 -26.54 30.41
N ARG A 321 -33.69 -26.44 31.70
CA ARG A 321 -34.51 -25.71 32.69
C ARG A 321 -34.54 -24.21 32.43
N ARG A 322 -33.46 -23.63 31.91
CA ARG A 322 -33.34 -22.21 31.55
C ARG A 322 -34.13 -21.89 30.28
N ASP A 323 -34.17 -22.79 29.29
CA ASP A 323 -35.00 -22.69 28.08
C ASP A 323 -36.49 -22.83 28.39
N GLU A 324 -36.86 -23.70 29.34
CA GLU A 324 -38.21 -23.76 29.91
C GLU A 324 -38.58 -22.47 30.68
N THR A 325 -37.61 -21.88 31.39
CA THR A 325 -37.76 -20.60 32.11
C THR A 325 -37.83 -19.41 31.14
N VAL A 326 -37.08 -19.42 30.04
CA VAL A 326 -37.12 -18.43 28.94
C VAL A 326 -38.45 -18.56 28.18
N ALA A 327 -38.96 -19.77 27.95
CA ALA A 327 -40.30 -19.99 27.40
C ALA A 327 -41.42 -19.47 28.32
N LEU A 328 -41.23 -19.56 29.65
CA LEU A 328 -42.10 -18.95 30.67
C LEU A 328 -41.95 -17.41 30.72
N GLN A 329 -40.74 -16.87 30.54
CA GLN A 329 -40.49 -15.42 30.43
C GLN A 329 -41.05 -14.81 29.14
N VAL A 330 -41.02 -15.55 28.01
CA VAL A 330 -41.68 -15.15 26.75
C VAL A 330 -43.21 -15.08 26.92
N ARG A 331 -43.82 -15.90 27.79
CA ARG A 331 -45.22 -15.73 28.22
C ARG A 331 -45.42 -14.49 29.12
N GLY A 332 -44.44 -14.16 29.96
CA GLY A 332 -44.39 -12.91 30.74
C GLY A 332 -44.28 -11.65 29.86
N ILE A 333 -43.53 -11.71 28.77
CA ILE A 333 -43.38 -10.63 27.77
C ILE A 333 -44.71 -10.36 27.05
N LYS A 334 -45.55 -11.39 26.80
CA LYS A 334 -46.93 -11.20 26.32
C LYS A 334 -47.83 -10.46 27.34
N GLY A 335 -47.62 -10.68 28.63
CA GLY A 335 -48.30 -9.92 29.71
C GLY A 335 -47.84 -8.46 29.80
N PHE A 336 -46.54 -8.22 29.65
CA PHE A 336 -45.94 -6.88 29.64
C PHE A 336 -46.31 -6.08 28.37
N LYS A 337 -46.46 -6.75 27.21
CA LYS A 337 -46.98 -6.20 25.94
C LYS A 337 -48.35 -5.55 26.13
N ASN A 338 -49.26 -6.17 26.90
CA ASN A 338 -50.59 -5.63 27.12
C ASN A 338 -50.59 -4.39 28.02
N VAL A 339 -49.73 -4.36 29.04
CA VAL A 339 -49.57 -3.20 29.94
C VAL A 339 -48.90 -2.02 29.24
N LEU A 340 -47.80 -2.25 28.51
CA LEU A 340 -47.11 -1.22 27.73
C LEU A 340 -47.99 -0.65 26.61
N ASN A 341 -48.75 -1.50 25.92
CA ASN A 341 -49.68 -1.07 24.88
C ASN A 341 -50.81 -0.20 25.42
N ALA A 342 -51.33 -0.52 26.62
CA ALA A 342 -52.37 0.28 27.28
C ALA A 342 -51.86 1.67 27.73
N VAL A 343 -50.59 1.76 28.15
CA VAL A 343 -49.94 3.00 28.58
C VAL A 343 -49.50 3.87 27.39
N SER A 344 -48.89 3.27 26.36
CA SER A 344 -48.45 3.96 25.13
C SER A 344 -49.64 4.58 24.37
N LYS A 345 -50.77 3.87 24.24
CA LYS A 345 -52.01 4.41 23.65
C LYS A 345 -52.59 5.62 24.40
N LYS A 346 -52.35 5.74 25.71
CA LYS A 346 -52.90 6.83 26.55
C LYS A 346 -52.04 8.10 26.55
N ILE A 347 -50.73 7.97 26.37
CA ILE A 347 -49.77 9.05 26.63
C ILE A 347 -49.07 9.52 25.34
N GLY A 348 -49.21 8.77 24.24
CA GLY A 348 -48.59 9.07 22.95
C GLY A 348 -47.13 8.61 22.89
N PRO A 349 -46.65 8.16 21.71
CA PRO A 349 -45.33 7.54 21.57
C PRO A 349 -44.18 8.47 21.98
N GLU A 350 -44.29 9.78 21.74
CA GLU A 350 -43.24 10.75 22.11
C GLU A 350 -43.05 10.90 23.62
N VAL A 351 -44.15 10.99 24.37
CA VAL A 351 -44.09 11.15 25.83
C VAL A 351 -43.71 9.82 26.48
N PHE A 352 -44.13 8.70 25.90
CA PHE A 352 -43.73 7.37 26.34
C PHE A 352 -42.22 7.12 26.19
N LEU A 353 -41.63 7.51 25.06
CA LEU A 353 -40.18 7.45 24.84
C LEU A 353 -39.40 8.34 25.83
N LYS A 354 -39.94 9.51 26.19
CA LYS A 354 -39.34 10.36 27.24
C LYS A 354 -39.41 9.72 28.63
N ILE A 355 -40.48 9.00 28.94
CA ILE A 355 -40.64 8.29 30.22
C ILE A 355 -39.67 7.09 30.32
N LEU A 356 -39.47 6.36 29.22
CA LEU A 356 -38.50 5.27 29.16
C LEU A 356 -37.06 5.79 29.42
N GLN A 357 -36.72 6.95 28.88
CA GLN A 357 -35.42 7.60 29.10
C GLN A 357 -35.18 7.99 30.56
N ASN A 358 -36.20 8.51 31.25
CA ASN A 358 -36.06 8.95 32.64
C ASN A 358 -36.01 7.82 33.68
N LYS A 359 -36.24 6.56 33.26
CA LYS A 359 -36.25 5.38 34.16
C LYS A 359 -35.01 4.48 34.03
N GLN A 360 -34.11 4.76 33.10
CA GLN A 360 -32.95 3.91 32.80
C GLN A 360 -31.72 4.37 33.62
N PRO A 361 -30.89 3.44 34.12
CA PRO A 361 -29.74 3.78 34.94
C PRO A 361 -28.70 4.59 34.14
N PRO A 362 -28.00 5.57 34.74
CA PRO A 362 -27.12 6.51 34.02
C PRO A 362 -25.78 5.95 33.49
N SER A 363 -25.54 4.64 33.45
CA SER A 363 -24.19 4.08 33.42
C SER A 363 -23.89 3.02 32.36
N THR A 364 -24.71 2.87 31.31
CA THR A 364 -24.38 1.95 30.20
C THR A 364 -23.80 2.74 29.02
N PRO A 365 -22.53 2.52 28.64
CA PRO A 365 -21.93 3.10 27.43
C PRO A 365 -22.77 2.84 26.18
N PHE A 366 -22.91 3.82 25.29
CA PHE A 366 -23.50 3.65 23.96
C PHE A 366 -24.96 3.16 23.91
N LEU A 367 -25.72 3.28 25.01
CA LEU A 367 -27.12 2.83 25.10
C LEU A 367 -28.02 3.36 23.96
N ASP A 368 -27.78 4.60 23.52
CA ASP A 368 -28.51 5.27 22.43
C ASP A 368 -28.35 4.58 21.05
N MET A 369 -27.41 3.65 20.92
CA MET A 369 -27.26 2.79 19.74
C MET A 369 -28.52 1.95 19.46
N ALA A 370 -29.31 1.63 20.49
CA ALA A 370 -30.58 0.92 20.35
C ALA A 370 -31.55 1.59 19.37
N PHE A 371 -31.56 2.94 19.29
CA PHE A 371 -32.38 3.67 18.32
C PHE A 371 -31.92 3.48 16.87
N SER A 372 -30.60 3.31 16.67
CA SER A 372 -30.01 3.07 15.35
C SER A 372 -30.34 1.67 14.87
N LEU A 373 -30.22 0.68 15.76
CA LEU A 373 -30.61 -0.71 15.51
C LEU A 373 -32.12 -0.83 15.26
N TYR A 374 -32.95 -0.13 16.05
CA TYR A 374 -34.40 -0.10 15.83
C TYR A 374 -34.79 0.45 14.46
N LEU A 375 -34.21 1.60 14.07
CA LEU A 375 -34.46 2.19 12.75
C LEU A 375 -34.02 1.24 11.63
N PHE A 376 -32.86 0.60 11.77
CA PHE A 376 -32.37 -0.39 10.82
C PHE A 376 -33.33 -1.59 10.68
N ILE A 377 -33.71 -2.23 11.78
CA ILE A 377 -34.60 -3.40 11.78
C ILE A 377 -36.00 -3.04 11.25
N ALA A 378 -36.53 -1.86 11.62
CA ALA A 378 -37.78 -1.37 11.08
C ALA A 378 -37.70 -1.22 9.55
N ARG A 379 -36.64 -0.61 9.01
CA ARG A 379 -36.44 -0.47 7.57
C ARG A 379 -36.21 -1.81 6.88
N LEU A 380 -35.49 -2.73 7.50
CA LEU A 380 -35.26 -4.09 7.01
C LEU A 380 -36.58 -4.84 6.85
N TYR A 381 -37.45 -4.77 7.85
CA TYR A 381 -38.78 -5.39 7.80
C TYR A 381 -39.61 -4.86 6.62
N HIS A 382 -39.68 -3.54 6.44
CA HIS A 382 -40.42 -2.95 5.32
C HIS A 382 -39.78 -3.26 3.95
N ALA A 383 -38.45 -3.29 3.87
CA ALA A 383 -37.74 -3.63 2.65
C ALA A 383 -37.98 -5.09 2.24
N ALA A 384 -37.93 -6.01 3.20
CA ALA A 384 -38.21 -7.42 2.98
C ALA A 384 -39.67 -7.66 2.53
N LEU A 385 -40.65 -6.98 3.15
CA LEU A 385 -42.05 -7.04 2.71
C LEU A 385 -42.22 -6.50 1.29
N LYS A 386 -41.58 -5.36 0.96
CA LYS A 386 -41.64 -4.77 -0.37
C LYS A 386 -41.02 -5.70 -1.43
N ALA A 387 -39.97 -6.43 -1.07
CA ALA A 387 -39.34 -7.42 -1.93
C ALA A 387 -40.10 -8.75 -1.99
N SER A 388 -41.18 -8.92 -1.21
CA SER A 388 -41.90 -10.19 -1.05
C SER A 388 -40.99 -11.34 -0.59
N ALA A 389 -39.97 -11.02 0.22
CA ALA A 389 -39.01 -11.99 0.73
C ALA A 389 -39.70 -12.98 1.66
N GLN A 390 -39.52 -14.28 1.41
CA GLN A 390 -40.00 -15.34 2.30
C GLN A 390 -38.98 -15.74 3.36
N ASP A 391 -37.70 -15.64 3.01
CA ASP A 391 -36.57 -16.06 3.82
C ASP A 391 -35.55 -14.92 3.86
N LEU A 392 -35.01 -14.61 5.04
CA LEU A 392 -33.89 -13.71 5.25
C LEU A 392 -32.71 -14.48 5.86
N PHE A 393 -31.53 -14.36 5.24
CA PHE A 393 -30.30 -15.01 5.68
C PHE A 393 -29.36 -13.99 6.32
N PHE A 394 -29.19 -14.06 7.63
CA PHE A 394 -28.31 -13.19 8.40
C PHE A 394 -26.90 -13.77 8.43
N PHE A 395 -25.90 -13.04 7.92
CA PHE A 395 -24.51 -13.49 7.92
C PHE A 395 -23.91 -13.55 9.34
N SER A 396 -23.07 -14.55 9.62
CA SER A 396 -22.49 -14.73 10.96
C SER A 396 -21.59 -13.60 11.45
N ARG A 397 -21.33 -13.60 12.77
CA ARG A 397 -20.84 -12.48 13.60
C ARG A 397 -21.97 -11.53 13.94
N GLU A 398 -22.18 -10.49 13.14
CA GLU A 398 -23.16 -9.45 13.46
C GLU A 398 -24.61 -9.88 13.23
N GLY A 399 -24.84 -10.87 12.37
CA GLY A 399 -26.19 -11.34 12.05
C GLY A 399 -26.88 -12.11 13.17
N GLN A 400 -26.17 -12.70 14.14
CA GLN A 400 -26.80 -13.43 15.25
C GLN A 400 -27.70 -12.50 16.08
N PRO A 401 -27.18 -11.41 16.68
CA PRO A 401 -28.03 -10.47 17.42
C PRO A 401 -29.03 -9.74 16.52
N LEU A 402 -28.69 -9.44 15.27
CA LEU A 402 -29.63 -8.79 14.34
C LEU A 402 -30.83 -9.68 13.99
N LYS A 403 -30.62 -10.99 13.85
CA LYS A 403 -31.70 -11.96 13.63
C LYS A 403 -32.64 -11.99 14.82
N GLU A 404 -32.12 -12.07 16.04
CA GLU A 404 -32.92 -12.05 17.27
C GLU A 404 -33.75 -10.75 17.39
N MET A 405 -33.14 -9.60 17.09
CA MET A 405 -33.83 -8.32 17.06
C MET A 405 -34.93 -8.26 15.99
N PHE A 406 -34.68 -8.81 14.81
CA PHE A 406 -35.67 -8.90 13.74
C PHE A 406 -36.85 -9.78 14.13
N ASP A 407 -36.59 -10.97 14.68
CA ASP A 407 -37.61 -11.92 15.13
C ASP A 407 -38.47 -11.29 16.23
N LEU A 408 -37.84 -10.59 17.19
CA LEU A 408 -38.53 -9.84 18.22
C LEU A 408 -39.40 -8.72 17.62
N TYR A 409 -38.86 -7.91 16.71
CA TYR A 409 -39.59 -6.84 16.04
C TYR A 409 -40.81 -7.37 15.27
N GLN A 410 -40.63 -8.45 14.52
CA GLN A 410 -41.69 -9.11 13.74
C GLN A 410 -42.79 -9.68 14.66
N SER A 411 -42.44 -10.20 15.83
CA SER A 411 -43.41 -10.75 16.81
C SER A 411 -44.43 -9.71 17.33
N TYR A 412 -44.13 -8.42 17.17
CA TYR A 412 -45.03 -7.33 17.51
C TYR A 412 -45.99 -6.92 16.40
N LYS A 413 -45.85 -7.45 15.17
CA LYS A 413 -46.68 -7.10 14.03
C LYS A 413 -47.85 -8.09 13.87
N ASP A 414 -49.06 -7.56 13.70
CA ASP A 414 -50.25 -8.33 13.34
C ASP A 414 -50.36 -8.47 11.82
N ASN A 415 -49.43 -9.23 11.20
CA ASN A 415 -49.45 -9.51 9.77
C ASN A 415 -49.66 -11.02 9.51
N ALA A 416 -50.41 -11.34 8.46
CA ALA A 416 -50.67 -12.73 8.05
C ALA A 416 -49.43 -13.44 7.46
N VAL A 417 -48.41 -12.68 7.05
CA VAL A 417 -47.19 -13.19 6.42
C VAL A 417 -46.02 -13.03 7.39
N THR A 418 -45.48 -14.17 7.83
CA THR A 418 -44.28 -14.27 8.68
C THR A 418 -43.07 -14.54 7.79
N ILE A 419 -42.06 -13.66 7.83
CA ILE A 419 -40.79 -13.89 7.14
C ILE A 419 -39.96 -14.86 7.97
N ARG A 420 -39.47 -15.93 7.34
CA ARG A 420 -38.57 -16.89 8.00
C ARG A 420 -37.16 -16.31 8.05
N THR A 421 -36.47 -16.51 9.16
CA THR A 421 -35.11 -16.00 9.36
C THR A 421 -34.14 -17.13 9.59
N HIS A 422 -32.97 -17.03 8.97
CA HIS A 422 -31.93 -18.05 8.99
C HIS A 422 -30.62 -17.43 9.44
N TYR A 423 -29.90 -18.15 10.30
CA TYR A 423 -28.54 -17.76 10.67
C TYR A 423 -27.54 -18.48 9.76
N LEU A 424 -26.95 -17.73 8.82
CA LEU A 424 -26.06 -18.24 7.80
C LEU A 424 -24.61 -17.99 8.22
N GLN A 425 -23.92 -19.06 8.64
CA GLN A 425 -22.53 -19.00 9.06
C GLN A 425 -21.58 -18.93 7.87
N VAL A 426 -21.12 -17.72 7.58
CA VAL A 426 -20.24 -17.36 6.48
C VAL A 426 -19.22 -16.31 6.91
N SER A 427 -18.04 -16.38 6.32
CA SER A 427 -17.02 -15.35 6.43
C SER A 427 -16.42 -15.06 5.06
N ARG A 428 -15.62 -13.99 4.96
CA ARG A 428 -14.81 -13.76 3.75
C ARG A 428 -13.93 -14.97 3.45
N ARG A 429 -13.32 -15.57 4.48
CA ARG A 429 -12.43 -16.73 4.37
C ARG A 429 -13.18 -18.00 3.91
N SER A 430 -14.34 -18.31 4.50
CA SER A 430 -15.11 -19.52 4.16
C SER A 430 -15.73 -19.48 2.77
N THR A 431 -16.06 -18.28 2.29
CA THR A 431 -16.68 -18.08 0.98
C THR A 431 -15.67 -17.81 -0.14
N PHE A 432 -14.41 -17.50 0.18
CA PHE A 432 -13.44 -17.09 -0.82
C PHE A 432 -13.12 -18.21 -1.81
N LEU A 433 -12.61 -19.37 -1.36
CA LEU A 433 -12.21 -20.45 -2.26
C LEU A 433 -13.36 -20.93 -3.17
N ILE A 434 -14.56 -21.11 -2.61
CA ILE A 434 -15.73 -21.58 -3.38
C ILE A 434 -16.24 -20.55 -4.41
N SER A 435 -15.94 -19.26 -4.21
CA SER A 435 -16.29 -18.21 -5.15
C SER A 435 -15.40 -18.15 -6.38
N LEU A 436 -14.25 -18.83 -6.34
CA LEU A 436 -13.25 -18.78 -7.41
C LEU A 436 -13.55 -19.79 -8.52
N GLY A 437 -13.03 -19.48 -9.71
CA GLY A 437 -13.09 -20.36 -10.86
C GLY A 437 -12.04 -21.49 -10.82
N PRO A 438 -11.99 -22.31 -11.89
CA PRO A 438 -10.89 -23.23 -12.11
C PRO A 438 -9.54 -22.49 -12.08
N LEU A 439 -8.53 -23.09 -11.45
CA LEU A 439 -7.23 -22.46 -11.19
C LEU A 439 -6.54 -21.96 -12.47
N SER A 440 -6.74 -22.68 -13.59
CA SER A 440 -6.17 -22.32 -14.89
C SER A 440 -6.67 -20.98 -15.44
N GLN A 441 -7.79 -20.47 -14.94
CA GLN A 441 -8.42 -19.22 -15.35
C GLN A 441 -8.40 -18.17 -14.22
N GLU A 442 -8.11 -18.58 -12.99
CA GLU A 442 -8.18 -17.73 -11.81
C GLU A 442 -6.96 -16.82 -11.67
N ARG A 443 -7.21 -15.57 -11.26
CA ARG A 443 -6.16 -14.56 -11.00
C ARG A 443 -6.21 -14.02 -9.57
N PHE A 444 -7.17 -14.48 -8.76
CA PHE A 444 -7.38 -14.07 -7.36
C PHE A 444 -7.54 -12.55 -7.20
N ASN A 445 -8.12 -11.88 -8.21
CA ASN A 445 -8.25 -10.42 -8.25
C ASN A 445 -9.03 -9.87 -7.05
N VAL A 446 -9.98 -10.64 -6.52
CA VAL A 446 -10.77 -10.27 -5.34
C VAL A 446 -9.87 -10.02 -4.12
N LEU A 447 -8.88 -10.89 -3.89
CA LEU A 447 -7.89 -10.73 -2.83
C LEU A 447 -6.86 -9.65 -3.20
N PHE A 448 -6.26 -9.76 -4.39
CA PHE A 448 -5.15 -8.89 -4.80
C PHE A 448 -5.55 -7.45 -5.15
N ARG A 449 -6.85 -7.12 -5.19
CA ARG A 449 -7.30 -5.72 -5.23
C ARG A 449 -7.01 -4.99 -3.91
N GLN A 450 -6.92 -5.71 -2.80
CA GLN A 450 -6.71 -5.14 -1.47
C GLN A 450 -5.37 -5.57 -0.85
N TYR A 451 -4.89 -6.78 -1.13
CA TYR A 451 -3.75 -7.38 -0.46
C TYR A 451 -2.69 -7.89 -1.45
N ARG A 452 -2.05 -6.98 -2.20
CA ARG A 452 -0.90 -7.35 -3.06
C ARG A 452 0.36 -7.61 -2.27
N ARG A 453 0.57 -6.78 -1.23
CA ARG A 453 1.65 -6.93 -0.27
C ARG A 453 1.23 -7.90 0.83
N ILE A 454 1.54 -9.18 0.64
CA ILE A 454 1.07 -10.29 1.49
C ILE A 454 2.09 -11.43 1.47
N ALA A 455 2.19 -12.18 2.56
CA ALA A 455 3.00 -13.39 2.61
C ALA A 455 2.29 -14.56 1.90
N LEU A 456 3.05 -15.53 1.39
CA LEU A 456 2.48 -16.68 0.71
C LEU A 456 1.63 -17.55 1.66
N VAL A 457 2.02 -17.63 2.93
CA VAL A 457 1.25 -18.32 3.97
C VAL A 457 -0.11 -17.66 4.20
N ASP A 458 -0.20 -16.33 4.16
CA ASP A 458 -1.47 -15.62 4.39
C ASP A 458 -2.39 -15.68 3.17
N PHE A 459 -1.82 -15.80 1.97
CA PHE A 459 -2.57 -16.21 0.78
C PHE A 459 -3.21 -17.59 0.98
N LEU A 460 -2.44 -18.58 1.43
CA LEU A 460 -2.96 -19.93 1.71
C LEU A 460 -4.00 -19.92 2.84
N LYS A 461 -3.78 -19.17 3.92
CA LYS A 461 -4.78 -18.99 4.99
C LYS A 461 -6.06 -18.36 4.46
N SER A 462 -5.97 -17.40 3.54
CA SER A 462 -7.15 -16.78 2.92
C SER A 462 -8.01 -17.80 2.15
N LEU A 463 -7.39 -18.86 1.61
CA LEU A 463 -8.07 -20.01 0.99
C LEU A 463 -8.43 -21.13 2.00
N ALA A 464 -8.03 -20.98 3.26
CA ALA A 464 -8.05 -22.02 4.29
C ALA A 464 -7.34 -23.31 3.82
N LEU A 465 -6.11 -23.16 3.32
CA LEU A 465 -5.21 -24.22 2.83
C LEU A 465 -3.86 -24.21 3.56
N GLU A 466 -3.74 -23.52 4.69
CA GLU A 466 -2.48 -23.35 5.41
C GLU A 466 -1.91 -24.67 5.97
N GLU A 467 -2.75 -25.69 6.17
CA GLU A 467 -2.32 -27.02 6.60
C GLU A 467 -1.36 -27.70 5.60
N HIS A 468 -1.39 -27.26 4.34
CA HIS A 468 -0.52 -27.76 3.28
C HIS A 468 0.79 -26.97 3.13
N THR A 469 1.05 -25.97 3.97
CA THR A 469 2.24 -25.10 3.83
C THR A 469 3.55 -25.90 3.79
N LEU A 470 3.73 -26.86 4.70
CA LEU A 470 4.95 -27.67 4.78
C LEU A 470 5.13 -28.59 3.56
N SER A 471 4.06 -29.22 3.08
CA SER A 471 4.12 -30.11 1.91
C SER A 471 4.38 -29.34 0.62
N LEU A 472 3.77 -28.16 0.47
CA LEU A 472 3.97 -27.26 -0.66
C LEU A 472 5.38 -26.66 -0.69
N ALA A 473 5.90 -26.20 0.46
CA ALA A 473 7.27 -25.69 0.57
C ALA A 473 8.29 -26.77 0.18
N LYS A 474 8.11 -28.00 0.69
CA LYS A 474 8.96 -29.15 0.32
C LYS A 474 8.90 -29.45 -1.18
N ALA A 475 7.71 -29.41 -1.78
CA ALA A 475 7.53 -29.66 -3.21
C ALA A 475 8.11 -28.55 -4.11
N LEU A 476 8.21 -27.31 -3.61
CA LEU A 476 8.89 -26.20 -4.28
C LEU A 476 10.41 -26.16 -4.02
N GLY A 477 10.93 -27.01 -3.14
CA GLY A 477 12.35 -27.04 -2.80
C GLY A 477 12.81 -25.82 -1.98
N VAL A 478 11.92 -25.23 -1.17
CA VAL A 478 12.23 -24.05 -0.34
C VAL A 478 11.96 -24.33 1.14
N ASP A 479 12.62 -23.57 2.03
CA ASP A 479 12.32 -23.58 3.46
C ASP A 479 10.92 -22.98 3.71
N ALA A 480 10.14 -23.59 4.61
CA ALA A 480 8.78 -23.14 4.92
C ALA A 480 8.73 -21.70 5.44
N ARG A 481 9.79 -21.21 6.10
CA ARG A 481 9.90 -19.81 6.58
C ARG A 481 9.85 -18.79 5.44
N VAL A 482 10.18 -19.19 4.22
CA VAL A 482 10.07 -18.32 3.04
C VAL A 482 8.61 -17.95 2.77
N PHE A 483 7.65 -18.82 3.13
CA PHE A 483 6.22 -18.55 2.93
C PHE A 483 5.71 -17.47 3.89
N GLU A 484 6.36 -17.28 5.03
CA GLU A 484 6.03 -16.24 6.03
C GLU A 484 6.59 -14.86 5.64
N THR A 485 7.48 -14.81 4.65
CA THR A 485 8.06 -13.55 4.20
C THR A 485 7.05 -12.76 3.35
N VAL A 486 6.69 -11.56 3.81
CA VAL A 486 5.82 -10.63 3.07
C VAL A 486 6.49 -10.23 1.76
N LYS A 487 5.78 -10.41 0.65
CA LYS A 487 6.20 -9.94 -0.67
C LYS A 487 5.60 -8.58 -0.94
N GLU A 488 6.34 -7.66 -1.56
CA GLU A 488 5.82 -6.34 -1.95
C GLU A 488 4.68 -6.45 -2.98
N ASP A 489 4.80 -7.43 -3.90
CA ASP A 489 3.76 -7.74 -4.87
C ASP A 489 3.66 -9.24 -5.17
N LEU A 490 2.94 -9.99 -4.32
CA LEU A 490 2.81 -11.45 -4.41
C LEU A 490 2.36 -11.96 -5.80
N PRO A 491 1.39 -11.35 -6.51
CA PRO A 491 1.00 -11.77 -7.85
C PRO A 491 2.15 -11.84 -8.87
N SER A 492 3.15 -10.97 -8.73
CA SER A 492 4.31 -10.91 -9.63
C SER A 492 5.48 -11.79 -9.17
N ASP A 493 5.41 -12.31 -7.94
CA ASP A 493 6.50 -13.02 -7.31
C ASP A 493 6.74 -14.41 -7.99
N PRO A 494 8.00 -14.75 -8.33
CA PRO A 494 8.31 -16.01 -8.99
C PRO A 494 7.91 -17.25 -8.17
N LEU A 495 8.01 -17.20 -6.84
CA LEU A 495 7.64 -18.32 -5.98
C LEU A 495 6.12 -18.55 -6.02
N PHE A 496 5.34 -17.48 -6.02
CA PHE A 496 3.89 -17.56 -6.21
C PHE A 496 3.53 -18.16 -7.58
N GLN A 497 4.18 -17.69 -8.65
CA GLN A 497 3.94 -18.24 -10.01
C GLN A 497 4.33 -19.72 -10.12
N ASN A 498 5.37 -20.15 -9.41
CA ASN A 498 5.76 -21.56 -9.34
C ASN A 498 4.77 -22.40 -8.52
N LEU A 499 4.22 -21.86 -7.42
CA LEU A 499 3.16 -22.51 -6.66
C LEU A 499 1.94 -22.80 -7.56
N LEU A 500 1.49 -21.85 -8.37
CA LEU A 500 0.34 -22.04 -9.26
C LEU A 500 0.58 -23.12 -10.34
N LYS A 501 1.83 -23.35 -10.73
CA LYS A 501 2.23 -24.39 -11.71
C LYS A 501 2.42 -25.76 -11.07
N LEU A 502 2.48 -25.83 -9.75
CA LEU A 502 2.79 -27.04 -9.01
C LEU A 502 1.60 -28.00 -9.03
N LYS A 503 1.77 -29.21 -9.58
CA LYS A 503 0.68 -30.19 -9.73
C LYS A 503 -0.04 -30.52 -8.42
N ILE A 504 0.71 -30.67 -7.32
CA ILE A 504 0.10 -30.95 -6.01
C ILE A 504 -0.78 -29.79 -5.53
N PHE A 505 -0.38 -28.53 -5.77
CA PHE A 505 -1.21 -27.37 -5.43
C PHE A 505 -2.47 -27.31 -6.30
N GLN A 506 -2.33 -27.57 -7.61
CA GLN A 506 -3.47 -27.60 -8.53
C GLN A 506 -4.51 -28.64 -8.11
N GLN A 507 -4.06 -29.83 -7.71
CA GLN A 507 -4.91 -30.89 -7.21
C GLN A 507 -5.62 -30.48 -5.92
N ILE A 508 -4.87 -30.04 -4.90
CA ILE A 508 -5.43 -29.59 -3.61
C ILE A 508 -6.47 -28.48 -3.82
N TYR A 509 -6.14 -27.48 -4.63
CA TYR A 509 -7.02 -26.35 -4.90
C TYR A 509 -8.36 -26.82 -5.50
N GLU A 510 -8.34 -27.66 -6.55
CA GLU A 510 -9.57 -28.10 -7.21
C GLU A 510 -10.39 -29.06 -6.35
N GLU A 511 -9.74 -30.00 -5.67
CA GLU A 511 -10.42 -30.95 -4.77
C GLU A 511 -11.13 -30.20 -3.63
N GLU A 512 -10.43 -29.30 -2.95
CA GLU A 512 -11.01 -28.51 -1.85
C GLU A 512 -12.09 -27.54 -2.35
N ARG A 513 -11.90 -26.89 -3.51
CA ARG A 513 -12.89 -25.98 -4.10
C ARG A 513 -14.20 -26.70 -4.39
N ILE A 514 -14.15 -27.88 -5.03
CA ILE A 514 -15.33 -28.66 -5.39
C ILE A 514 -15.99 -29.27 -4.14
N ALA A 515 -15.19 -29.87 -3.25
CA ALA A 515 -15.71 -30.51 -2.03
C ALA A 515 -16.40 -29.50 -1.11
N ARG A 516 -15.77 -28.34 -0.87
CA ARG A 516 -16.34 -27.28 -0.03
C ARG A 516 -17.54 -26.62 -0.68
N SER A 517 -17.54 -26.45 -2.02
CA SER A 517 -18.71 -25.97 -2.76
C SER A 517 -19.91 -26.91 -2.54
N THR A 518 -19.69 -28.21 -2.67
CA THR A 518 -20.74 -29.23 -2.46
C THR A 518 -21.24 -29.23 -1.01
N ALA A 519 -20.32 -29.11 -0.03
CA ALA A 519 -20.69 -29.00 1.38
C ALA A 519 -21.51 -27.74 1.67
N PHE A 520 -21.10 -26.60 1.10
CA PHE A 520 -21.79 -25.33 1.28
C PHE A 520 -23.17 -25.32 0.61
N GLU A 521 -23.32 -25.94 -0.56
CA GLU A 521 -24.63 -26.11 -1.22
C GLU A 521 -25.61 -26.86 -0.31
N ARG A 522 -25.18 -27.98 0.29
CA ARG A 522 -25.99 -28.75 1.24
C ARG A 522 -26.30 -27.96 2.50
N TYR A 523 -25.36 -27.19 3.02
CA TYR A 523 -25.56 -26.32 4.17
C TYR A 523 -26.62 -25.25 3.89
N LEU A 524 -26.51 -24.54 2.77
CA LEU A 524 -27.46 -23.48 2.42
C LEU A 524 -28.85 -24.06 2.13
N ALA A 525 -28.92 -25.19 1.43
CA ALA A 525 -30.17 -25.89 1.16
C ALA A 525 -30.86 -26.37 2.44
N SER A 526 -30.11 -26.84 3.44
CA SER A 526 -30.71 -27.32 4.71
C SER A 526 -31.37 -26.19 5.50
N LEU A 527 -30.85 -24.97 5.41
CA LEU A 527 -31.51 -23.78 5.98
C LEU A 527 -32.79 -23.42 5.21
N ALA A 528 -32.77 -23.54 3.88
CA ALA A 528 -33.86 -23.13 3.00
C ALA A 528 -34.93 -24.20 2.72
N GLY A 529 -35.07 -25.21 3.59
CA GLY A 529 -36.09 -26.25 3.44
C GLY A 529 -35.81 -27.28 2.34
N GLY A 530 -34.55 -27.47 1.96
CA GLY A 530 -34.06 -28.51 1.06
C GLY A 530 -33.59 -28.05 -0.31
N SER A 531 -33.80 -26.78 -0.69
CA SER A 531 -33.33 -26.21 -1.95
C SER A 531 -32.97 -24.73 -1.82
N ILE A 532 -31.94 -24.29 -2.53
CA ILE A 532 -31.54 -22.87 -2.55
C ILE A 532 -32.62 -22.05 -3.27
N PRO A 533 -33.09 -20.92 -2.69
CA PRO A 533 -34.10 -20.09 -3.33
C PRO A 533 -33.54 -19.37 -4.57
N GLU A 534 -34.41 -19.08 -5.53
CA GLU A 534 -34.04 -18.36 -6.77
C GLU A 534 -33.51 -16.95 -6.48
N VAL A 535 -34.08 -16.28 -5.46
CA VAL A 535 -33.60 -15.01 -4.93
C VAL A 535 -33.14 -15.21 -3.49
N LEU A 536 -31.85 -15.01 -3.26
CA LEU A 536 -31.28 -15.05 -1.91
C LEU A 536 -31.33 -13.65 -1.29
N HIS A 537 -32.09 -13.48 -0.21
CA HIS A 537 -32.12 -12.24 0.54
C HIS A 537 -31.18 -12.31 1.74
N VAL A 538 -30.13 -11.50 1.75
CA VAL A 538 -29.07 -11.55 2.77
C VAL A 538 -29.02 -10.28 3.60
N VAL A 539 -28.63 -10.41 4.87
CA VAL A 539 -28.55 -9.30 5.84
C VAL A 539 -27.16 -9.28 6.48
N ASP A 540 -26.54 -8.09 6.53
CA ASP A 540 -25.17 -7.90 7.02
C ASP A 540 -24.97 -6.47 7.57
N VAL A 541 -23.98 -6.27 8.45
CA VAL A 541 -23.50 -4.95 8.89
C VAL A 541 -22.42 -4.40 7.96
N GLY A 542 -21.76 -5.27 7.17
CA GLY A 542 -20.61 -4.94 6.33
C GLY A 542 -20.78 -3.75 5.37
N TRP A 543 -19.69 -3.02 5.12
CA TRP A 543 -19.75 -1.70 4.47
C TRP A 543 -19.62 -1.70 2.93
N LYS A 544 -19.36 -2.87 2.34
CA LYS A 544 -19.09 -3.07 0.90
C LYS A 544 -19.76 -4.32 0.32
N GLY A 545 -19.98 -5.34 1.14
CA GLY A 545 -20.65 -6.58 0.74
C GLY A 545 -19.76 -7.66 0.10
N SER A 546 -18.49 -7.77 0.51
CA SER A 546 -17.55 -8.75 -0.07
C SER A 546 -18.00 -10.21 0.08
N ILE A 547 -18.66 -10.58 1.20
CA ILE A 547 -19.19 -11.94 1.39
C ILE A 547 -20.30 -12.22 0.36
N GLN A 548 -21.19 -11.26 0.14
CA GLN A 548 -22.23 -11.37 -0.88
C GLN A 548 -21.62 -11.47 -2.29
N ASP A 549 -20.55 -10.73 -2.58
CA ASP A 549 -19.84 -10.84 -3.86
C ASP A 549 -19.30 -12.27 -4.08
N ASN A 550 -18.69 -12.86 -3.05
CA ASN A 550 -18.23 -14.25 -3.10
C ASN A 550 -19.40 -15.23 -3.33
N LEU A 551 -20.50 -15.08 -2.61
CA LEU A 551 -21.69 -15.93 -2.78
C LEU A 551 -22.32 -15.79 -4.16
N PHE A 552 -22.38 -14.57 -4.70
CA PHE A 552 -22.91 -14.31 -6.03
C PHE A 552 -22.04 -14.96 -7.11
N ASN A 553 -20.71 -14.86 -7.00
CA ASN A 553 -19.79 -15.51 -7.93
C ASN A 553 -19.91 -17.03 -7.86
N TRP A 554 -19.92 -17.59 -6.66
CA TRP A 554 -20.13 -19.03 -6.44
C TRP A 554 -21.43 -19.54 -7.07
N LEU A 555 -22.57 -18.92 -6.77
CA LEU A 555 -23.86 -19.31 -7.33
C LEU A 555 -23.90 -19.11 -8.86
N SER A 556 -23.28 -18.05 -9.38
CA SER A 556 -23.18 -17.82 -10.83
C SER A 556 -22.39 -18.92 -11.53
N HIS A 557 -21.35 -19.47 -10.90
CA HIS A 557 -20.61 -20.62 -11.41
C HIS A 557 -21.45 -21.91 -11.42
N LEU A 558 -22.35 -22.10 -10.46
CA LEU A 558 -23.19 -23.29 -10.36
C LEU A 558 -24.44 -23.23 -11.27
N TYR A 559 -25.15 -22.10 -11.28
CA TYR A 559 -26.48 -21.99 -11.88
C TYR A 559 -26.58 -20.94 -13.00
N GLY A 560 -25.48 -20.28 -13.34
CA GLY A 560 -25.41 -19.32 -14.43
C GLY A 560 -26.23 -18.04 -14.17
N GLU A 561 -26.90 -17.53 -15.20
CA GLU A 561 -27.52 -16.21 -15.13
C GLU A 561 -28.82 -16.12 -14.30
N LYS A 562 -29.35 -17.26 -13.86
CA LYS A 562 -30.64 -17.35 -13.13
C LYS A 562 -30.57 -16.84 -11.69
N VAL A 563 -29.37 -16.67 -11.15
CA VAL A 563 -29.17 -16.34 -9.74
C VAL A 563 -29.35 -14.86 -9.49
N ARG A 564 -30.06 -14.54 -8.40
CA ARG A 564 -30.16 -13.19 -7.85
C ARG A 564 -29.89 -13.19 -6.36
N ILE A 565 -29.08 -12.23 -5.90
CA ILE A 565 -28.90 -11.94 -4.47
C ILE A 565 -29.33 -10.49 -4.22
N GLU A 566 -30.16 -10.30 -3.20
CA GLU A 566 -30.55 -9.00 -2.68
C GLU A 566 -30.01 -8.82 -1.26
N GLY A 567 -29.07 -7.89 -1.11
CA GLY A 567 -28.43 -7.59 0.16
C GLY A 567 -29.02 -6.39 0.87
N TYR A 568 -29.28 -6.56 2.15
CA TYR A 568 -29.74 -5.54 3.08
C TYR A 568 -28.66 -5.26 4.12
N TYR A 569 -27.97 -4.14 3.95
CA TYR A 569 -26.83 -3.77 4.78
C TYR A 569 -27.22 -2.71 5.79
N LEU A 570 -26.63 -2.75 6.98
CA LEU A 570 -26.74 -1.66 7.96
C LEU A 570 -26.27 -0.35 7.33
N GLY A 571 -25.06 -0.34 6.77
CA GLY A 571 -24.55 0.80 6.02
C GLY A 571 -23.73 0.42 4.79
N LEU A 572 -23.77 1.22 3.73
CA LEU A 572 -22.90 1.05 2.55
C LEU A 572 -22.05 2.29 2.28
N VAL A 573 -20.73 2.10 2.18
CA VAL A 573 -19.78 3.18 1.86
C VAL A 573 -19.08 3.02 0.50
N ALA A 574 -19.23 1.83 -0.10
CA ALA A 574 -18.62 1.45 -1.36
C ALA A 574 -19.53 0.48 -2.11
N SER A 575 -19.52 0.54 -3.44
CA SER A 575 -20.45 -0.22 -4.27
C SER A 575 -20.19 -1.72 -4.31
N GLY A 576 -18.96 -2.18 -4.01
CA GLY A 576 -18.58 -3.59 -4.28
C GLY A 576 -18.81 -3.95 -5.75
N ASP A 577 -19.15 -5.21 -6.02
CA ASP A 577 -19.52 -5.70 -7.36
C ASP A 577 -21.04 -5.63 -7.59
N LEU A 578 -21.62 -4.45 -7.33
CA LEU A 578 -23.06 -4.21 -7.49
C LEU A 578 -23.50 -4.35 -8.94
N THR A 579 -24.52 -5.18 -9.15
CA THR A 579 -25.21 -5.35 -10.43
C THR A 579 -26.71 -5.45 -10.19
N THR A 580 -27.53 -5.53 -11.24
CA THR A 580 -28.97 -5.75 -11.12
C THR A 580 -29.31 -7.09 -10.47
N ARG A 581 -28.45 -8.11 -10.62
CA ARG A 581 -28.59 -9.45 -10.04
C ARG A 581 -27.84 -9.62 -8.71
N ASN A 582 -26.88 -8.75 -8.42
CA ASN A 582 -26.13 -8.69 -7.16
C ASN A 582 -26.42 -7.35 -6.44
N ALA A 583 -27.68 -7.15 -6.06
CA ALA A 583 -28.16 -5.87 -5.54
C ALA A 583 -27.76 -5.68 -4.08
N LYS A 584 -27.38 -4.46 -3.69
CA LYS A 584 -27.02 -4.11 -2.30
C LYS A 584 -27.67 -2.80 -1.91
N THR A 585 -28.30 -2.78 -0.74
CA THR A 585 -28.99 -1.59 -0.20
C THR A 585 -28.52 -1.30 1.22
N GLY A 586 -28.03 -0.09 1.48
CA GLY A 586 -27.73 0.38 2.83
C GLY A 586 -28.98 1.00 3.46
N LEU A 587 -29.51 0.36 4.50
CA LEU A 587 -30.81 0.70 5.08
C LEU A 587 -30.74 1.79 6.15
N LEU A 588 -29.70 1.83 6.98
CA LEU A 588 -29.50 2.92 7.94
C LEU A 588 -28.82 4.11 7.26
N PHE A 589 -27.74 3.84 6.51
CA PHE A 589 -27.04 4.85 5.73
C PHE A 589 -26.39 4.28 4.46
N SER A 590 -26.26 5.11 3.42
CA SER A 590 -25.54 4.75 2.19
C SER A 590 -24.94 5.98 1.52
N ASN A 591 -23.77 5.85 0.88
CA ASN A 591 -23.29 6.78 -0.15
C ASN A 591 -23.28 6.14 -1.56
N VAL A 592 -23.70 4.88 -1.67
CA VAL A 592 -23.77 4.13 -2.91
C VAL A 592 -25.09 4.46 -3.60
N SER A 593 -25.04 4.79 -4.88
CA SER A 593 -26.13 5.31 -5.71
C SER A 593 -26.64 6.69 -5.29
N GLN A 594 -26.93 6.91 -4.01
CA GLN A 594 -27.37 8.19 -3.45
C GLN A 594 -26.90 8.32 -2.00
N LEU A 595 -26.53 9.54 -1.57
CA LEU A 595 -26.24 9.80 -0.15
C LEU A 595 -27.55 9.88 0.62
N THR A 596 -27.71 9.02 1.63
CA THR A 596 -28.86 9.02 2.53
C THR A 596 -28.76 10.17 3.55
N PRO A 597 -29.90 10.70 4.04
CA PRO A 597 -29.88 11.66 5.13
C PRO A 597 -29.19 11.07 6.36
N GLY A 598 -28.35 11.87 7.02
CA GLY A 598 -27.62 11.45 8.22
C GLY A 598 -26.40 10.55 8.00
N PHE A 599 -26.00 10.31 6.73
CA PHE A 599 -24.83 9.49 6.40
C PHE A 599 -23.56 9.89 7.19
N SER A 600 -23.26 11.18 7.24
CA SER A 600 -22.07 11.70 7.95
C SER A 600 -22.06 11.43 9.44
N VAL A 601 -23.24 11.27 10.06
CA VAL A 601 -23.41 11.00 11.49
C VAL A 601 -23.28 9.51 11.76
N PHE A 602 -24.02 8.66 11.04
CA PHE A 602 -23.96 7.20 11.24
C PHE A 602 -22.61 6.60 10.84
N ASN A 603 -21.97 7.16 9.81
CA ASN A 603 -20.66 6.70 9.35
C ASN A 603 -19.49 7.26 10.21
N GLU A 604 -19.76 8.05 11.24
CA GLU A 604 -18.71 8.67 12.06
C GLU A 604 -17.92 7.64 12.90
N ASN A 605 -18.60 6.63 13.43
CA ASN A 605 -17.96 5.50 14.13
C ASN A 605 -18.69 4.19 13.77
N ARG A 606 -18.41 3.69 12.57
CA ARG A 606 -19.03 2.46 12.07
C ARG A 606 -18.52 1.19 12.76
N SER A 607 -17.27 1.20 13.23
CA SER A 607 -16.67 0.06 13.94
C SER A 607 -17.38 -0.26 15.25
N LEU A 608 -18.06 0.71 15.86
CA LEU A 608 -18.92 0.47 17.02
C LEU A 608 -20.02 -0.56 16.73
N PHE A 609 -20.57 -0.60 15.51
CA PHE A 609 -21.57 -1.61 15.13
C PHE A 609 -20.98 -3.02 15.11
N GLU A 610 -19.78 -3.19 14.54
CA GLU A 610 -19.07 -4.48 14.47
C GLU A 610 -18.70 -4.99 15.88
N ILE A 611 -18.32 -4.09 16.79
CA ILE A 611 -17.96 -4.45 18.17
C ILE A 611 -19.18 -4.86 18.98
N ILE A 612 -20.27 -4.07 18.93
CA ILE A 612 -21.45 -4.31 19.78
C ILE A 612 -22.25 -5.53 19.29
N LEU A 613 -22.32 -5.75 17.98
CA LEU A 613 -23.04 -6.88 17.38
C LEU A 613 -22.10 -8.09 17.27
N HIS A 614 -21.54 -8.58 18.37
CA HIS A 614 -20.65 -9.75 18.31
C HIS A 614 -21.40 -11.07 18.54
N ALA A 615 -21.05 -12.12 17.78
CA ALA A 615 -21.52 -13.49 18.00
C ALA A 615 -20.81 -14.18 19.17
N ASP A 616 -21.36 -15.29 19.62
CA ASP A 616 -20.84 -16.14 20.70
C ASP A 616 -19.90 -17.28 20.22
N HIS A 617 -19.43 -17.20 18.97
CA HIS A 617 -18.57 -18.22 18.37
C HIS A 617 -17.49 -17.64 17.43
N GLY A 618 -16.54 -18.49 17.03
CA GLY A 618 -15.47 -18.15 16.09
C GLY A 618 -15.95 -17.95 14.65
N SER A 619 -15.10 -17.37 13.80
CA SER A 619 -15.43 -17.15 12.38
C SER A 619 -15.54 -18.46 11.61
N ALA A 620 -16.49 -18.56 10.68
CA ALA A 620 -16.56 -19.71 9.78
C ALA A 620 -15.29 -19.78 8.91
N GLN A 621 -14.62 -20.92 8.90
CA GLN A 621 -13.38 -21.14 8.14
C GLN A 621 -13.65 -21.90 6.84
N ARG A 622 -14.37 -23.03 6.91
CA ARG A 622 -14.71 -23.89 5.76
C ARG A 622 -15.92 -24.78 6.05
N TYR A 623 -16.37 -25.52 5.04
CA TYR A 623 -17.50 -26.45 5.11
C TYR A 623 -17.06 -27.85 4.73
N VAL A 624 -17.47 -28.85 5.49
CA VAL A 624 -17.15 -30.26 5.26
C VAL A 624 -18.42 -31.11 5.35
N LEU A 625 -18.41 -32.30 4.73
CA LEU A 625 -19.50 -33.26 4.90
C LEU A 625 -19.12 -34.29 5.95
N ASP A 626 -20.05 -34.60 6.85
CA ASP A 626 -19.90 -35.73 7.77
C ASP A 626 -20.16 -37.08 7.07
N ALA A 627 -19.97 -38.18 7.80
CA ALA A 627 -20.18 -39.53 7.28
C ALA A 627 -21.62 -39.80 6.80
N ASN A 628 -22.59 -39.03 7.28
CA ASN A 628 -23.99 -39.11 6.88
C ASN A 628 -24.32 -38.17 5.71
N GLY A 629 -23.34 -37.41 5.23
CA GLY A 629 -23.49 -36.44 4.15
C GLY A 629 -24.13 -35.12 4.60
N ASN A 630 -24.24 -34.84 5.89
CA ASN A 630 -24.69 -33.53 6.38
C ASN A 630 -23.52 -32.55 6.36
N ALA A 631 -23.81 -31.29 6.04
CA ALA A 631 -22.81 -30.24 6.08
C ALA A 631 -22.49 -29.83 7.51
N GLN A 632 -21.20 -29.75 7.82
CA GLN A 632 -20.62 -29.28 9.07
C GLN A 632 -19.78 -28.04 8.79
N ILE A 633 -19.83 -27.09 9.71
CA ILE A 633 -19.08 -25.84 9.63
C ILE A 633 -17.83 -26.00 10.49
N VAL A 634 -16.67 -25.79 9.90
CA VAL A 634 -15.41 -25.69 10.63
C VAL A 634 -15.19 -24.23 10.97
N GLN A 635 -14.99 -23.91 12.25
CA GLN A 635 -14.77 -22.56 12.75
C GLN A 635 -13.31 -22.35 13.17
N ASP A 636 -12.83 -21.12 13.07
CA ASP A 636 -11.57 -20.70 13.67
C ASP A 636 -11.66 -20.68 15.21
N GLU A 637 -10.49 -20.76 15.87
CA GLU A 637 -10.41 -20.59 17.33
C GLU A 637 -11.04 -19.25 17.75
N PHE A 638 -11.90 -19.29 18.78
CA PHE A 638 -12.61 -18.12 19.26
C PHE A 638 -11.73 -17.25 20.18
N LYS A 639 -10.67 -16.65 19.62
CA LYS A 639 -9.66 -15.87 20.36
C LYS A 639 -10.23 -14.66 21.10
N GLU A 640 -11.27 -14.04 20.55
CA GLU A 640 -11.91 -12.85 21.12
C GLU A 640 -12.86 -13.18 22.28
N LYS A 641 -13.14 -14.46 22.55
CA LYS A 641 -14.14 -14.92 23.53
C LYS A 641 -14.05 -14.16 24.83
N LYS A 642 -12.92 -14.27 25.54
CA LYS A 642 -12.73 -13.64 26.86
C LYS A 642 -13.02 -12.13 26.85
N MET A 643 -12.56 -11.41 25.83
CA MET A 643 -12.80 -9.97 25.69
C MET A 643 -14.29 -9.67 25.49
N ILE A 644 -14.98 -10.48 24.68
CA ILE A 644 -16.42 -10.33 24.45
C ILE A 644 -17.20 -10.58 25.75
N GLU A 645 -16.91 -11.67 26.46
CA GLU A 645 -17.65 -12.03 27.68
C GLU A 645 -17.43 -11.01 28.79
N GLU A 646 -16.20 -10.53 28.97
CA GLU A 646 -15.84 -9.63 30.07
C GLU A 646 -16.11 -8.15 29.77
N LYS A 647 -16.11 -7.72 28.50
CA LYS A 647 -16.16 -6.29 28.13
C LYS A 647 -17.30 -5.92 27.18
N VAL A 648 -17.60 -6.76 26.18
CA VAL A 648 -18.62 -6.42 25.16
C VAL A 648 -20.03 -6.74 25.65
N TRP A 649 -20.29 -7.96 26.12
CA TRP A 649 -21.63 -8.35 26.59
C TRP A 649 -22.20 -7.48 27.71
N PRO A 650 -21.41 -7.01 28.70
CA PRO A 650 -21.90 -6.06 29.70
C PRO A 650 -22.45 -4.74 29.11
N VAL A 651 -22.03 -4.37 27.89
CA VAL A 651 -22.50 -3.18 27.17
C VAL A 651 -23.56 -3.52 26.13
N SER A 652 -23.40 -4.60 25.36
CA SER A 652 -24.33 -4.96 24.29
C SER A 652 -25.67 -5.49 24.80
N GLN A 653 -25.69 -6.27 25.89
CA GLN A 653 -26.94 -6.83 26.44
C GLN A 653 -27.93 -5.73 26.88
N PRO A 654 -27.53 -4.70 27.65
CA PRO A 654 -28.44 -3.58 27.94
C PRO A 654 -28.92 -2.82 26.71
N ILE A 655 -28.10 -2.70 25.65
CA ILE A 655 -28.51 -2.10 24.37
C ILE A 655 -29.63 -2.95 23.72
N PHE A 656 -29.49 -4.27 23.75
CA PHE A 656 -30.47 -5.19 23.17
C PHE A 656 -31.78 -5.21 23.96
N ASP A 657 -31.69 -5.17 25.30
CA ASP A 657 -32.86 -5.02 26.18
C ASP A 657 -33.60 -3.70 25.90
N TYR A 658 -32.85 -2.61 25.73
CA TYR A 658 -33.43 -1.31 25.43
C TYR A 658 -34.05 -1.25 24.02
N PHE A 659 -33.44 -1.91 23.03
CA PHE A 659 -34.07 -2.16 21.74
C PHE A 659 -35.43 -2.85 21.91
N GLY A 660 -35.51 -3.90 22.74
CA GLY A 660 -36.77 -4.61 23.00
C GLY A 660 -37.84 -3.70 23.62
N GLN A 661 -37.45 -2.81 24.52
CA GLN A 661 -38.36 -1.81 25.10
C GLN A 661 -38.86 -0.82 24.04
N ILE A 662 -37.98 -0.33 23.17
CA ILE A 662 -38.36 0.55 22.05
C ILE A 662 -39.30 -0.19 21.08
N ALA A 663 -39.01 -1.45 20.76
CA ALA A 663 -39.83 -2.25 19.85
C ALA A 663 -41.24 -2.49 20.40
N ALA A 664 -41.35 -2.82 21.69
CA ALA A 664 -42.64 -2.94 22.37
C ALA A 664 -43.41 -1.61 22.41
N ALA A 665 -42.72 -0.50 22.70
CA ALA A 665 -43.30 0.83 22.78
C ALA A 665 -43.97 1.30 21.49
N LEU A 666 -43.31 1.00 20.36
CA LEU A 666 -43.64 1.48 19.02
C LEU A 666 -44.40 0.45 18.17
N ALA A 667 -44.80 -0.68 18.76
CA ALA A 667 -45.45 -1.79 18.06
C ALA A 667 -46.72 -1.36 17.29
N ASN A 668 -47.59 -0.58 17.95
CA ASN A 668 -48.94 -0.25 17.44
C ASN A 668 -49.05 1.13 16.79
N THR A 669 -48.19 2.07 17.17
CA THR A 669 -48.21 3.45 16.66
C THR A 669 -46.80 3.82 16.21
N PRO A 670 -46.29 3.18 15.14
CA PRO A 670 -44.97 3.49 14.64
C PRO A 670 -44.94 4.95 14.15
N PRO A 671 -43.93 5.75 14.54
CA PRO A 671 -43.74 7.09 13.99
C PRO A 671 -43.46 7.01 12.49
N ALA A 672 -43.69 8.12 11.77
CA ALA A 672 -43.25 8.21 10.39
C ALA A 672 -41.72 8.02 10.30
N ASP A 673 -41.23 7.44 9.19
CA ASP A 673 -39.79 7.13 9.03
C ASP A 673 -38.90 8.37 9.24
N ASN A 674 -39.35 9.55 8.77
CA ASN A 674 -38.63 10.81 8.97
C ASN A 674 -38.55 11.24 10.45
N ASP A 675 -39.60 11.04 11.23
CA ASP A 675 -39.60 11.40 12.66
C ASP A 675 -38.71 10.45 13.45
N LEU A 676 -38.76 9.17 13.13
CA LEU A 676 -37.88 8.15 13.70
C LEU A 676 -36.42 8.45 13.35
N LEU A 677 -36.14 8.77 12.09
CA LEU A 677 -34.82 9.15 11.61
C LEU A 677 -34.29 10.38 12.34
N ASN A 678 -35.09 11.43 12.51
CA ASN A 678 -34.69 12.64 13.23
C ASN A 678 -34.37 12.36 14.71
N LEU A 679 -35.19 11.53 15.38
CA LEU A 679 -34.95 11.10 16.75
C LEU A 679 -33.65 10.29 16.84
N THR A 680 -33.49 9.29 15.98
CA THR A 680 -32.31 8.43 15.94
C THR A 680 -31.05 9.23 15.63
N LEU A 681 -31.10 10.19 14.70
CA LEU A 681 -29.97 11.05 14.38
C LEU A 681 -29.55 11.91 15.57
N LYS A 682 -30.52 12.49 16.31
CA LYS A 682 -30.22 13.27 17.52
C LYS A 682 -29.48 12.42 18.55
N ARG A 683 -29.93 11.18 18.76
CA ARG A 683 -29.39 10.23 19.74
C ARG A 683 -28.00 9.72 19.33
N HIS A 684 -27.87 9.19 18.12
CA HIS A 684 -26.60 8.72 17.57
C HIS A 684 -25.55 9.84 17.51
N SER A 685 -25.95 11.05 17.15
CA SER A 685 -25.07 12.23 17.11
C SER A 685 -24.53 12.64 18.48
N HIS A 686 -25.25 12.39 19.57
CA HIS A 686 -24.71 12.59 20.91
C HIS A 686 -23.59 11.58 21.18
N MET A 687 -23.87 10.31 20.93
CA MET A 687 -22.95 9.19 21.11
C MET A 687 -21.62 9.36 20.35
N VAL A 688 -21.64 9.81 19.08
CA VAL A 688 -20.41 9.90 18.27
C VAL A 688 -19.65 11.21 18.37
N PHE A 689 -20.28 12.30 18.82
CA PHE A 689 -19.66 13.64 18.89
C PHE A 689 -19.57 14.22 20.30
N HIS A 690 -20.25 13.62 21.28
CA HIS A 690 -20.22 14.03 22.70
C HIS A 690 -20.17 12.81 23.63
N PRO A 691 -19.31 11.80 23.38
CA PRO A 691 -19.19 10.65 24.25
C PRO A 691 -18.69 11.03 25.64
N SER A 692 -19.15 10.29 26.65
CA SER A 692 -18.63 10.35 28.01
C SER A 692 -17.19 9.82 28.07
N GLN A 693 -16.47 10.11 29.17
CA GLN A 693 -15.13 9.55 29.35
C GLN A 693 -15.17 8.03 29.49
N GLU A 694 -16.21 7.49 30.14
CA GLU A 694 -16.44 6.05 30.29
C GLU A 694 -16.63 5.35 28.92
N GLU A 695 -17.36 5.98 28.00
CA GLU A 695 -17.54 5.50 26.63
C GLU A 695 -16.23 5.48 25.84
N ILE A 696 -15.40 6.52 25.99
CA ILE A 696 -14.07 6.60 25.36
C ILE A 696 -13.15 5.51 25.93
N ASP A 697 -13.08 5.38 27.26
CA ASP A 697 -12.22 4.42 27.95
C ASP A 697 -12.62 2.97 27.60
N TRP A 698 -13.93 2.71 27.49
CA TRP A 698 -14.43 1.39 27.07
C TRP A 698 -14.01 1.04 25.64
N ILE A 699 -14.14 1.96 24.67
CA ILE A 699 -13.71 1.71 23.27
C ILE A 699 -12.21 1.39 23.18
N PHE A 700 -11.38 2.05 23.99
CA PHE A 700 -9.93 1.75 24.01
C PHE A 700 -9.58 0.44 24.72
N SER A 701 -10.53 -0.15 25.45
CA SER A 701 -10.33 -1.41 26.16
C SER A 701 -10.58 -2.65 25.29
N VAL A 702 -11.24 -2.49 24.14
CA VAL A 702 -11.59 -3.57 23.21
C VAL A 702 -10.65 -3.58 21.99
N TYR A 703 -10.55 -4.74 21.34
CA TYR A 703 -9.76 -4.93 20.11
C TYR A 703 -10.56 -5.76 19.11
N HIS A 704 -10.18 -5.72 17.84
CA HIS A 704 -10.81 -6.49 16.76
C HIS A 704 -9.75 -7.28 16.00
N VAL A 705 -10.04 -8.56 15.71
CA VAL A 705 -9.15 -9.44 14.94
C VAL A 705 -9.57 -9.52 13.47
N GLU A 706 -8.68 -9.11 12.56
CA GLU A 706 -8.87 -9.29 11.11
C GLU A 706 -8.39 -10.68 10.68
N ASN A 707 -9.30 -11.55 10.24
CA ASN A 707 -9.02 -12.95 9.89
C ASN A 707 -8.98 -13.20 8.37
N PHE A 708 -8.78 -12.16 7.56
CA PHE A 708 -8.64 -12.26 6.11
C PHE A 708 -7.52 -11.35 5.58
N GLY A 709 -6.62 -11.90 4.77
CA GLY A 709 -5.49 -11.18 4.17
C GLY A 709 -4.30 -10.96 5.10
N VAL A 710 -4.50 -10.31 6.26
CA VAL A 710 -3.38 -9.84 7.11
C VAL A 710 -3.32 -10.54 8.49
N PHE A 711 -4.40 -11.18 8.96
CA PHE A 711 -4.41 -12.03 10.18
C PHE A 711 -3.86 -11.33 11.45
N GLU A 712 -4.21 -10.06 11.64
CA GLU A 712 -3.67 -9.18 12.69
C GLU A 712 -4.73 -8.69 13.70
N GLU A 713 -4.29 -8.46 14.94
CA GLU A 713 -5.07 -7.75 15.96
C GLU A 713 -4.99 -6.23 15.73
N SER A 714 -6.14 -5.60 15.49
CA SER A 714 -6.27 -4.15 15.46
C SER A 714 -6.76 -3.63 16.81
N ARG A 715 -5.95 -2.78 17.45
CA ARG A 715 -6.33 -2.08 18.70
C ARG A 715 -6.72 -0.65 18.38
N PHE A 716 -7.71 -0.12 19.10
CA PHE A 716 -7.99 1.31 19.08
C PHE A 716 -6.86 2.01 19.86
N ASP A 717 -5.97 2.67 19.13
CA ASP A 717 -4.70 3.14 19.67
C ASP A 717 -4.89 4.17 20.78
N ASN A 718 -4.13 4.02 21.87
CA ASN A 718 -4.30 4.76 23.11
C ASN A 718 -3.77 6.19 22.95
N ALA A 719 -4.64 7.16 22.66
CA ALA A 719 -4.30 8.57 22.51
C ALA A 719 -4.00 9.29 23.86
N ASN A 720 -3.55 8.57 24.88
CA ASN A 720 -3.21 9.12 26.20
C ASN A 720 -1.84 9.81 26.27
N ARG A 721 -1.08 9.88 25.17
CA ARG A 721 0.03 10.84 25.06
C ARG A 721 -0.51 12.18 24.62
N ARG A 722 -0.62 13.15 25.53
CA ARG A 722 -0.83 14.57 25.16
C ARG A 722 0.16 14.93 24.07
N ALA A 723 -0.34 15.08 22.84
CA ALA A 723 0.44 15.57 21.72
C ALA A 723 1.08 16.91 22.13
N SER A 724 2.37 17.10 21.85
CA SER A 724 3.01 18.38 22.11
C SER A 724 2.28 19.48 21.32
N ARG A 725 2.30 20.73 21.81
CA ARG A 725 1.66 21.84 21.08
C ARG A 725 2.14 21.94 19.63
N LEU A 726 3.41 21.64 19.38
CA LEU A 726 3.99 21.59 18.04
C LEU A 726 3.37 20.48 17.19
N SER A 727 3.17 19.26 17.73
CA SER A 727 2.53 18.19 16.96
C SER A 727 1.04 18.45 16.73
N GLN A 728 0.34 19.11 17.65
CA GLN A 728 -1.05 19.55 17.45
C GLN A 728 -1.18 20.59 16.33
N VAL A 729 -0.29 21.58 16.30
CA VAL A 729 -0.26 22.60 15.23
C VAL A 729 0.06 21.94 13.88
N MET A 730 1.08 21.08 13.83
CA MET A 730 1.44 20.35 12.62
C MET A 730 0.29 19.46 12.13
N PHE A 731 -0.33 18.69 13.01
CA PHE A 731 -1.48 17.86 12.66
C PHE A 731 -2.64 18.70 12.13
N THR A 732 -2.95 19.82 12.78
CA THR A 732 -4.04 20.74 12.35
C THR A 732 -3.74 21.38 11.00
N TRP A 733 -2.50 21.82 10.77
CA TRP A 733 -2.09 22.37 9.48
C TRP A 733 -2.21 21.34 8.35
N HIS A 734 -1.73 20.12 8.59
CA HIS A 734 -1.90 19.01 7.65
C HIS A 734 -3.37 18.71 7.39
N LEU A 735 -4.21 18.66 8.42
CA LEU A 735 -5.64 18.38 8.29
C LEU A 735 -6.35 19.42 7.40
N LEU A 736 -6.01 20.70 7.53
CA LEU A 736 -6.60 21.80 6.75
C LEU A 736 -6.10 21.87 5.29
N HIS A 737 -4.87 21.42 5.01
CA HIS A 737 -4.26 21.50 3.68
C HIS A 737 -4.38 20.20 2.86
N ARG A 738 -4.94 19.13 3.45
CA ARG A 738 -5.08 17.83 2.78
C ARG A 738 -6.34 17.73 1.93
N ARG A 739 -6.22 17.00 0.80
CA ARG A 739 -7.34 16.67 -0.10
C ARG A 739 -8.04 15.33 0.23
N ARG A 740 -7.57 14.50 1.19
CA ARG A 740 -8.20 13.19 1.50
C ARG A 740 -8.25 12.85 3.02
N PRO A 741 -9.38 12.30 3.54
CA PRO A 741 -9.63 12.11 5.00
C PRO A 741 -9.11 10.80 5.64
N SER A 742 -8.39 9.93 4.92
CA SER A 742 -8.10 8.54 5.34
C SER A 742 -7.19 8.36 6.55
N GLU A 743 -6.59 9.44 7.09
CA GLU A 743 -5.71 9.41 8.26
C GLU A 743 -6.42 9.65 9.60
N LEU A 744 -7.72 9.94 9.57
CA LEU A 744 -8.49 10.23 10.78
C LEU A 744 -8.90 8.98 11.56
N GLY A 745 -8.55 7.78 11.09
CA GLY A 745 -8.85 6.51 11.75
C GLY A 745 -10.33 6.11 11.69
N SER A 746 -10.72 5.17 12.55
CA SER A 746 -12.08 4.61 12.67
C SER A 746 -13.09 5.55 13.34
N TRP A 747 -12.61 6.53 14.12
CA TRP A 747 -13.45 7.54 14.77
C TRP A 747 -12.86 8.96 14.60
N PRO A 748 -13.11 9.62 13.45
CA PRO A 748 -12.47 10.88 13.08
C PRO A 748 -12.63 12.00 14.11
N TRP A 749 -13.82 12.17 14.69
CA TRP A 749 -14.05 13.18 15.72
C TRP A 749 -13.13 12.99 16.94
N LEU A 750 -12.95 11.75 17.43
CA LEU A 750 -12.10 11.47 18.58
C LEU A 750 -10.62 11.71 18.24
N THR A 751 -10.19 11.36 17.02
CA THR A 751 -8.84 11.68 16.52
C THR A 751 -8.60 13.18 16.48
N ILE A 752 -9.56 13.97 16.02
CA ILE A 752 -9.47 15.44 15.99
C ILE A 752 -9.44 16.00 17.42
N LYS A 753 -10.33 15.54 18.30
CA LYS A 753 -10.38 15.97 19.71
C LYS A 753 -9.07 15.72 20.46
N THR A 754 -8.38 14.63 20.14
CA THR A 754 -7.14 14.23 20.82
C THR A 754 -5.88 14.82 20.20
N ARG A 755 -5.84 14.99 18.87
CA ARG A 755 -4.62 15.37 18.13
C ARG A 755 -4.62 16.78 17.54
N ALA A 756 -5.77 17.42 17.35
CA ALA A 756 -5.84 18.77 16.78
C ALA A 756 -5.82 19.88 17.85
N LEU A 757 -5.80 21.14 17.40
CA LEU A 757 -5.97 22.30 18.27
C LEU A 757 -7.36 22.29 18.93
N PRO A 758 -7.48 22.73 20.21
CA PRO A 758 -8.76 22.77 20.93
C PRO A 758 -9.87 23.50 20.17
N GLY A 759 -11.08 22.95 20.16
CA GLY A 759 -12.26 23.55 19.53
C GLY A 759 -12.48 23.16 18.07
N LEU A 760 -11.49 22.55 17.40
CA LEU A 760 -11.65 22.06 16.03
C LEU A 760 -12.61 20.87 15.95
N ASP A 761 -12.65 20.04 16.99
CA ASP A 761 -13.58 18.93 17.15
C ASP A 761 -15.05 19.39 17.22
N MET A 762 -15.30 20.53 17.88
CA MET A 762 -16.63 21.16 17.91
C MET A 762 -17.04 21.65 16.52
N LEU A 763 -16.16 22.38 15.82
CA LEU A 763 -16.41 22.84 14.44
C LEU A 763 -16.64 21.68 13.48
N TYR A 764 -15.83 20.62 13.61
CA TYR A 764 -15.99 19.40 12.83
C TYR A 764 -17.34 18.72 13.11
N SER A 765 -17.77 18.63 14.38
CA SER A 765 -19.08 18.06 14.73
C SER A 765 -20.24 18.86 14.11
N LEU A 766 -20.16 20.19 14.13
CA LEU A 766 -21.17 21.07 13.51
C LEU A 766 -21.20 20.88 12.00
N PHE A 767 -20.04 20.84 11.36
CA PHE A 767 -19.91 20.59 9.92
C PHE A 767 -20.51 19.24 9.53
N ARG A 768 -20.18 18.15 10.25
CA ARG A 768 -20.68 16.81 9.97
C ARG A 768 -22.19 16.69 10.17
N ARG A 769 -22.74 17.33 11.21
CA ARG A 769 -24.19 17.42 11.45
C ARG A 769 -24.93 18.25 10.38
N TRP A 770 -24.25 19.23 9.79
CA TRP A 770 -24.79 20.07 8.72
C TRP A 770 -24.68 19.40 7.35
N GLN A 771 -23.72 18.50 7.15
CA GLN A 771 -23.48 17.78 5.91
C GLN A 771 -24.67 16.87 5.56
N ARG A 772 -25.63 17.44 4.81
CA ARG A 772 -26.91 16.88 4.37
C ARG A 772 -27.98 16.69 5.46
N ARG A 773 -28.30 17.79 6.17
CA ARG A 773 -29.73 18.11 6.41
C ARG A 773 -30.48 18.22 5.10
#